data_AF-A0A969EUQ0-F1
#
_entry.id   AF-A0A969EUQ0-F1
#
_cell.length_a   1.000
_cell.length_b   1.000
_cell.length_c   1.000
_cell.angle_alpha   90.00
_cell.angle_beta   90.00
_cell.angle_gamma   90.00
#
_symmetry.space_group_name_H-M   'P 1'
#
loop_
_entity.id
_entity.type
_entity.pdbx_description
1 polymer ?
#
loop_
_entity_poly.entity_id
_entity_poly.type
_entity_poly.pdbx_seq_one_letter_code
_entity_poly.pdbx_strand_id
1 'polypeptide(L)'
;MKLLTIGVLCVSCMSAGAADVHKWQDEKGVWHYGDSRPASSMADSAYQRGDYATAFKEFEEWAERGDPNAQYMLGVMYLQGQWVQRNEKTATEWFQLAAQAGHSKAQLQLGVLYANQANTPKNDEEAVKWLRKAAQQGSMDAQLNLANRYAKGQGTPQDDKEAGFWYHKAAEQGSVEAQFQLGGLYNTGRGVSKNDRESAKWYRQAAEKGHVEAQFQLGALYAVGLGVRQNDSEAAKWYRQAAERGHAEAQNNLGVRYATGRGISQNDKEAAKWYRQAAEQGVAQAQNNLGMMYALGRGVKQNTGESINWYRKAAAQGLASAQYNLANFYLTGTDIAQDDAEAAKLLEGAARQGIAAAQFSLGSLYLSGRGVNQNTQTGLEWYHQAAKNGNADAQFQLANRYAEGLDVPREPDKAINLYLEAAENGQVDAQFTLANRYDQGLDLVQEAATAAEWYRRAAEQGHLQAQLNLAAFYLEGRGVPQDYAAAMTWYRKAADSGDAEAQFNIGTLYSNGWGVAQDDAQAVRWYRQAATQGLPQAQLNLGIAYADGRGLAQDEAEAVTWYRKAAEQNLALAELMLGVMYADGRGISRNDEFALEWFQKAAERQLPLAQFSLGVMYANGRGDLQDNIKAHAWLSLAAARGPDEALELRDQLAQQMTPEQITRAQKLAEDWQAGT
;
A
#
# COMPACT_ATOMS: atom_id res chain seq x y z
N MET A 1 -68.48 -79.41 -12.26
CA MET A 1 -68.22 -78.54 -13.44
C MET A 1 -66.73 -78.65 -13.74
N LYS A 2 -66.35 -79.48 -14.73
CA LYS A 2 -65.94 -79.13 -16.12
C LYS A 2 -64.56 -78.42 -16.14
N LEU A 3 -63.52 -78.82 -16.90
CA LEU A 3 -63.34 -79.77 -18.01
C LEU A 3 -61.81 -79.93 -18.28
N LEU A 4 -61.44 -81.08 -18.88
CA LEU A 4 -60.21 -81.54 -19.61
C LEU A 4 -59.10 -80.50 -20.01
N THR A 5 -57.82 -80.84 -20.23
CA THR A 5 -57.28 -81.76 -21.28
C THR A 5 -55.76 -81.99 -21.16
N ILE A 6 -55.32 -83.11 -21.75
CA ILE A 6 -53.99 -83.74 -21.90
C ILE A 6 -53.06 -83.02 -22.91
N GLY A 7 -51.72 -83.15 -22.78
CA GLY A 7 -50.75 -82.83 -23.85
C GLY A 7 -49.27 -83.20 -23.58
N VAL A 8 -48.87 -84.38 -24.09
CA VAL A 8 -47.56 -85.06 -24.27
C VAL A 8 -46.43 -84.13 -24.81
N LEU A 9 -45.10 -84.24 -24.57
CA LEU A 9 -44.09 -85.25 -24.98
C LEU A 9 -42.67 -84.73 -24.59
N CYS A 10 -41.80 -85.55 -23.98
CA CYS A 10 -40.56 -86.06 -24.61
C CYS A 10 -39.68 -86.83 -23.60
N VAL A 11 -39.38 -88.07 -23.95
CA VAL A 11 -38.40 -88.97 -23.30
C VAL A 11 -37.04 -88.69 -23.92
N SER A 12 -35.98 -88.57 -23.11
CA SER A 12 -34.64 -89.11 -23.41
C SER A 12 -33.75 -89.06 -22.16
N CYS A 13 -33.28 -90.25 -21.76
CA CYS A 13 -32.34 -90.49 -20.67
C CYS A 13 -30.99 -89.78 -20.90
N MET A 14 -30.37 -89.29 -19.82
CA MET A 14 -28.91 -89.37 -19.62
C MET A 14 -28.60 -89.33 -18.11
N SER A 15 -27.62 -90.14 -17.74
CA SER A 15 -27.18 -90.52 -16.39
C SER A 15 -27.09 -89.40 -15.36
N ALA A 16 -27.78 -89.58 -14.23
CA ALA A 16 -27.41 -88.92 -12.98
C ALA A 16 -26.09 -89.54 -12.48
N GLY A 17 -24.97 -88.89 -12.78
CA GLY A 17 -23.74 -89.07 -12.03
C GLY A 17 -23.98 -88.64 -10.58
N ALA A 18 -23.46 -89.41 -9.62
CA ALA A 18 -23.45 -89.02 -8.22
C ALA A 18 -22.81 -87.63 -8.11
N ALA A 19 -23.57 -86.65 -7.61
CA ALA A 19 -22.98 -85.38 -7.20
C ALA A 19 -22.07 -85.69 -6.01
N ASP A 20 -20.76 -85.50 -6.19
CA ASP A 20 -19.81 -85.46 -5.08
C ASP A 20 -20.29 -84.38 -4.10
N VAL A 21 -20.83 -84.80 -2.96
CA VAL A 21 -21.20 -83.86 -1.91
C VAL A 21 -19.90 -83.33 -1.30
N HIS A 22 -19.53 -82.10 -1.67
CA HIS A 22 -18.25 -81.50 -1.32
C HIS A 22 -18.11 -81.34 0.19
N LYS A 23 -16.97 -81.79 0.73
CA LYS A 23 -16.66 -81.71 2.16
C LYS A 23 -15.61 -80.64 2.45
N TRP A 24 -15.82 -79.81 3.46
CA TRP A 24 -14.87 -78.81 3.93
C TRP A 24 -14.76 -78.87 5.45
N GLN A 25 -13.67 -78.35 6.02
CA GLN A 25 -13.40 -78.43 7.46
C GLN A 25 -13.42 -77.02 8.08
N ASP A 26 -14.15 -76.82 9.18
CA ASP A 26 -14.18 -75.52 9.87
C ASP A 26 -12.95 -75.31 10.78
N GLU A 27 -12.87 -74.12 11.38
CA GLU A 27 -11.79 -73.73 12.31
C GLU A 27 -11.68 -74.64 13.55
N LYS A 28 -12.72 -75.43 13.85
CA LYS A 28 -12.77 -76.38 14.96
C LYS A 28 -12.46 -77.82 14.52
N GLY A 29 -12.13 -78.02 13.25
CA GLY A 29 -11.82 -79.33 12.70
C GLY A 29 -13.07 -80.15 12.31
N VAL A 30 -14.26 -79.54 12.24
CA VAL A 30 -15.51 -80.24 11.91
C VAL A 30 -15.71 -80.28 10.41
N TRP A 31 -16.03 -81.46 9.87
CA TRP A 31 -16.36 -81.64 8.46
C TRP A 31 -17.81 -81.26 8.16
N HIS A 32 -17.99 -80.43 7.15
CA HIS A 32 -19.26 -79.94 6.64
C HIS A 32 -19.41 -80.32 5.17
N TYR A 33 -20.65 -80.47 4.70
CA TYR A 33 -20.95 -80.99 3.38
C TYR A 33 -21.87 -80.03 2.60
N GLY A 34 -21.45 -79.55 1.43
CA GLY A 34 -22.23 -78.66 0.55
C GLY A 34 -21.39 -77.70 -0.32
N ASP A 35 -22.04 -77.07 -1.30
CA ASP A 35 -21.39 -76.34 -2.40
C ASP A 35 -21.13 -74.85 -2.12
N SER A 36 -21.41 -74.36 -0.91
CA SER A 36 -21.32 -72.94 -0.56
C SER A 36 -20.21 -72.67 0.44
N ARG A 37 -19.38 -71.66 0.14
CA ARG A 37 -18.27 -71.25 0.99
C ARG A 37 -18.78 -70.52 2.24
N PRO A 38 -18.31 -70.87 3.46
CA PRO A 38 -18.74 -70.21 4.70
C PRO A 38 -18.25 -68.77 4.78
N ALA A 39 -18.98 -67.90 5.46
CA ALA A 39 -18.61 -66.51 5.69
C ALA A 39 -17.34 -66.33 6.57
N SER A 40 -16.89 -67.40 7.26
CA SER A 40 -15.64 -67.44 8.04
C SER A 40 -14.92 -68.76 7.74
N SER A 41 -14.25 -68.84 6.60
CA SER A 41 -13.53 -70.04 6.19
C SER A 41 -12.16 -70.14 6.87
N MET A 42 -11.61 -71.36 6.96
CA MET A 42 -10.26 -71.59 7.49
C MET A 42 -9.22 -70.77 6.71
N ALA A 43 -9.43 -70.57 5.41
CA ALA A 43 -8.61 -69.71 4.55
C ALA A 43 -8.55 -68.24 5.00
N ASP A 44 -9.70 -67.62 5.32
CA ASP A 44 -9.73 -66.21 5.72
C ASP A 44 -9.01 -66.01 7.07
N SER A 45 -9.19 -66.96 7.97
CA SER A 45 -8.55 -67.03 9.28
C SER A 45 -7.05 -67.23 9.19
N ALA A 46 -6.60 -68.15 8.32
CA ALA A 46 -5.19 -68.41 8.02
C ALA A 46 -4.53 -67.17 7.40
N TYR A 47 -5.21 -66.52 6.46
CA TYR A 47 -4.74 -65.28 5.82
C TYR A 47 -4.53 -64.16 6.84
N GLN A 48 -5.49 -63.97 7.75
CA GLN A 48 -5.37 -62.96 8.82
C GLN A 48 -4.23 -63.24 9.79
N ARG A 49 -3.89 -64.51 10.04
CA ARG A 49 -2.76 -64.91 10.89
C ARG A 49 -1.40 -64.91 10.15
N GLY A 50 -1.38 -64.60 8.86
CA GLY A 50 -0.17 -64.62 8.03
C GLY A 50 0.27 -66.02 7.59
N ASP A 51 -0.56 -67.06 7.81
CA ASP A 51 -0.33 -68.39 7.24
C ASP A 51 -0.83 -68.42 5.79
N TYR A 52 -0.04 -67.77 4.93
CA TYR A 52 -0.38 -67.63 3.52
C TYR A 52 -0.33 -68.95 2.76
N ALA A 53 0.42 -69.95 3.22
CA ALA A 53 0.49 -71.25 2.57
C ALA A 53 -0.85 -72.00 2.66
N THR A 54 -1.39 -72.09 3.88
CA THR A 54 -2.70 -72.72 4.13
C THR A 54 -3.82 -71.94 3.47
N ALA A 55 -3.79 -70.60 3.59
CA ALA A 55 -4.78 -69.73 2.95
C ALA A 55 -4.78 -69.88 1.42
N PHE A 56 -3.60 -69.85 0.79
CA PHE A 56 -3.48 -69.92 -0.66
C PHE A 56 -4.09 -71.20 -1.21
N LYS A 57 -3.76 -72.35 -0.62
CA LYS A 57 -4.22 -73.66 -1.09
C LYS A 57 -5.74 -73.78 -1.08
N GLU A 58 -6.38 -73.28 -0.03
CA GLU A 58 -7.84 -73.33 0.09
C GLU A 58 -8.52 -72.26 -0.80
N PHE A 59 -7.96 -71.06 -0.90
CA PHE A 59 -8.44 -70.06 -1.86
C PHE A 59 -8.31 -70.54 -3.32
N GLU A 60 -7.24 -71.26 -3.68
CA GLU A 60 -7.03 -71.87 -5.00
C GLU A 60 -8.18 -72.83 -5.34
N GLU A 61 -8.46 -73.78 -4.44
CA GLU A 61 -9.53 -74.76 -4.63
C GLU A 61 -10.91 -74.11 -4.83
N TRP A 62 -11.24 -73.09 -4.03
CA TRP A 62 -12.53 -72.41 -4.13
C TRP A 62 -12.61 -71.46 -5.33
N ALA A 63 -11.50 -70.82 -5.71
CA ALA A 63 -11.48 -69.91 -6.85
C ALA A 63 -11.65 -70.64 -8.18
N GLU A 64 -11.03 -71.83 -8.32
CA GLU A 64 -11.22 -72.71 -9.47
C GLU A 64 -12.68 -73.18 -9.61
N ARG A 65 -13.40 -73.30 -8.49
CA ARG A 65 -14.84 -73.60 -8.45
C ARG A 65 -15.73 -72.40 -8.74
N GLY A 66 -15.16 -71.22 -8.96
CA GLY A 66 -15.92 -70.02 -9.31
C GLY A 66 -16.32 -69.14 -8.13
N ASP A 67 -15.82 -69.39 -6.90
CA ASP A 67 -16.13 -68.54 -5.74
C ASP A 67 -15.52 -67.13 -5.93
N PRO A 68 -16.33 -66.05 -6.05
CA PRO A 68 -15.81 -64.72 -6.37
C PRO A 68 -14.92 -64.13 -5.29
N ASN A 69 -15.17 -64.50 -4.02
CA ASN A 69 -14.35 -64.06 -2.89
C ASN A 69 -12.97 -64.73 -2.93
N ALA A 70 -12.90 -66.03 -3.21
CA ALA A 70 -11.65 -66.78 -3.33
C ALA A 70 -10.83 -66.30 -4.53
N GLN A 71 -11.49 -66.08 -5.67
CA GLN A 71 -10.85 -65.48 -6.85
C GLN A 71 -10.28 -64.09 -6.53
N TYR A 72 -11.02 -63.24 -5.82
CA TYR A 72 -10.50 -61.95 -5.37
C TYR A 72 -9.28 -62.12 -4.44
N MET A 73 -9.36 -63.01 -3.46
CA MET A 73 -8.27 -63.21 -2.50
C MET A 73 -7.02 -63.79 -3.15
N LEU A 74 -7.13 -64.72 -4.10
CA LEU A 74 -6.00 -65.15 -4.93
C LEU A 74 -5.41 -63.99 -5.71
N GLY A 75 -6.26 -63.17 -6.32
CA GLY A 75 -5.81 -61.95 -7.00
C GLY A 75 -4.97 -61.06 -6.09
N VAL A 76 -5.42 -60.85 -4.85
CA VAL A 76 -4.67 -60.09 -3.83
C VAL A 76 -3.34 -60.77 -3.48
N MET A 77 -3.34 -62.09 -3.27
CA MET A 77 -2.12 -62.85 -2.92
C MET A 77 -1.07 -62.80 -4.03
N TYR A 78 -1.48 -62.95 -5.29
CA TYR A 78 -0.60 -62.78 -6.45
C TYR A 78 -0.12 -61.33 -6.61
N LEU A 79 -0.97 -60.34 -6.34
CA LEU A 79 -0.59 -58.93 -6.43
C LEU A 79 0.44 -58.54 -5.37
N GLN A 80 0.33 -59.11 -4.17
CA GLN A 80 1.20 -58.81 -3.03
C GLN A 80 2.41 -59.75 -2.93
N GLY A 81 2.45 -60.84 -3.70
CA GLY A 81 3.52 -61.85 -3.61
C GLY A 81 3.48 -62.64 -2.30
N GLN A 82 2.28 -62.89 -1.77
CA GLN A 82 2.08 -63.66 -0.55
C GLN A 82 2.03 -65.14 -0.90
N TRP A 83 2.96 -65.94 -0.35
CA TRP A 83 3.21 -67.36 -0.66
C TRP A 83 3.73 -67.64 -2.09
N VAL A 84 3.18 -66.99 -3.10
CA VAL A 84 3.63 -67.06 -4.50
C VAL A 84 4.46 -65.85 -4.91
N GLN A 85 5.27 -65.97 -5.96
CA GLN A 85 5.94 -64.79 -6.53
C GLN A 85 4.91 -63.79 -7.02
N ARG A 86 5.17 -62.50 -6.78
CA ARG A 86 4.30 -61.41 -7.24
C ARG A 86 4.09 -61.51 -8.75
N ASN A 87 2.83 -61.58 -9.17
CA ASN A 87 2.45 -61.70 -10.58
C ASN A 87 1.15 -60.92 -10.83
N GLU A 88 1.29 -59.70 -11.36
CA GLU A 88 0.17 -58.80 -11.63
C GLU A 88 -0.75 -59.30 -12.76
N LYS A 89 -0.19 -60.02 -13.74
CA LYS A 89 -0.98 -60.57 -14.84
C LYS A 89 -1.96 -61.63 -14.31
N THR A 90 -1.45 -62.59 -13.56
CA THR A 90 -2.26 -63.63 -12.92
C THR A 90 -3.22 -63.03 -11.90
N ALA A 91 -2.80 -62.01 -11.14
CA ALA A 91 -3.71 -61.25 -10.29
C ALA A 91 -4.86 -60.62 -11.08
N THR A 92 -4.57 -60.00 -12.23
CA THR A 92 -5.57 -59.37 -13.10
C THR A 92 -6.55 -60.40 -13.65
N GLU A 93 -6.09 -61.58 -14.07
CA GLU A 93 -6.95 -62.68 -14.55
C GLU A 93 -7.93 -63.14 -13.46
N TRP A 94 -7.44 -63.34 -12.22
CA TRP A 94 -8.30 -63.68 -11.08
C TRP A 94 -9.26 -62.55 -10.70
N PHE A 95 -8.80 -61.29 -10.68
CA PHE A 95 -9.68 -60.14 -10.46
C PHE A 95 -10.73 -60.01 -11.55
N GLN A 96 -10.42 -60.34 -12.81
CA GLN A 96 -11.37 -60.31 -13.91
C GLN A 96 -12.50 -61.33 -13.73
N LEU A 97 -12.18 -62.56 -13.32
CA LEU A 97 -13.19 -63.57 -13.00
C LEU A 97 -14.09 -63.11 -11.84
N ALA A 98 -13.49 -62.67 -10.73
CA ALA A 98 -14.24 -62.18 -9.57
C ALA A 98 -15.10 -60.95 -9.91
N ALA A 99 -14.56 -60.01 -10.69
CA ALA A 99 -15.24 -58.79 -11.10
C ALA A 99 -16.42 -59.06 -12.04
N GLN A 100 -16.28 -60.03 -12.95
CA GLN A 100 -17.36 -60.52 -13.82
C GLN A 100 -18.47 -61.18 -13.02
N ALA A 101 -18.14 -61.91 -11.95
CA ALA A 101 -19.10 -62.48 -11.01
C ALA A 101 -19.71 -61.44 -10.04
N GLY A 102 -19.40 -60.15 -10.20
CA GLY A 102 -20.02 -59.05 -9.46
C GLY A 102 -19.26 -58.59 -8.22
N HIS A 103 -18.11 -59.18 -7.88
CA HIS A 103 -17.38 -58.86 -6.65
C HIS A 103 -16.84 -57.42 -6.65
N SER A 104 -17.39 -56.56 -5.80
CA SER A 104 -17.14 -55.11 -5.81
C SER A 104 -15.68 -54.71 -5.58
N LYS A 105 -14.98 -55.37 -4.64
CA LYS A 105 -13.55 -55.10 -4.39
C LYS A 105 -12.67 -55.54 -5.56
N ALA A 106 -13.05 -56.61 -6.27
CA ALA A 106 -12.32 -57.05 -7.46
C ALA A 106 -12.52 -56.08 -8.62
N GLN A 107 -13.74 -55.56 -8.80
CA GLN A 107 -14.02 -54.51 -9.79
C GLN A 107 -13.22 -53.23 -9.53
N LEU A 108 -13.10 -52.79 -8.27
CA LEU A 108 -12.24 -51.67 -7.89
C LEU A 108 -10.78 -51.95 -8.24
N GLN A 109 -10.23 -53.09 -7.79
CA GLN A 109 -8.83 -53.43 -8.03
C GLN A 109 -8.52 -53.55 -9.53
N LEU A 110 -9.41 -54.17 -10.29
CA LEU A 110 -9.29 -54.27 -11.74
C LEU A 110 -9.31 -52.89 -12.42
N GLY A 111 -10.19 -52.00 -11.97
CA GLY A 111 -10.23 -50.60 -12.43
C GLY A 111 -8.94 -49.84 -12.14
N VAL A 112 -8.34 -50.03 -10.97
CA VAL A 112 -7.06 -49.43 -10.58
C VAL A 112 -5.88 -50.05 -11.34
N LEU A 113 -5.92 -51.34 -11.64
CA LEU A 113 -4.87 -52.01 -12.43
C LEU A 113 -4.87 -51.56 -13.89
N TYR A 114 -6.04 -51.46 -14.54
CA TYR A 114 -6.12 -50.90 -15.89
C TYR A 114 -5.71 -49.42 -15.96
N ALA A 115 -5.84 -48.71 -14.84
CA ALA A 115 -5.44 -47.32 -14.69
C ALA A 115 -3.91 -47.12 -14.60
N ASN A 116 -3.16 -48.10 -14.08
CA ASN A 116 -1.75 -47.96 -13.71
C ASN A 116 -0.84 -48.80 -14.63
N GLN A 117 0.18 -48.18 -15.24
CA GLN A 117 1.19 -48.85 -16.05
C GLN A 117 2.17 -49.64 -15.15
N ALA A 118 2.12 -50.97 -15.21
CA ALA A 118 3.27 -51.77 -14.76
C ALA A 118 3.44 -53.01 -15.65
N ASN A 119 2.42 -53.85 -15.82
CA ASN A 119 2.53 -55.06 -16.67
C ASN A 119 1.23 -55.46 -17.42
N THR A 120 0.17 -54.65 -17.30
CA THR A 120 -1.09 -54.78 -18.05
C THR A 120 -1.19 -53.59 -19.02
N PRO A 121 -1.66 -53.74 -20.28
CA PRO A 121 -1.86 -52.60 -21.16
C PRO A 121 -2.78 -51.59 -20.48
N LYS A 122 -2.28 -50.37 -20.27
CA LYS A 122 -3.07 -49.26 -19.75
C LYS A 122 -4.31 -49.11 -20.63
N ASN A 123 -5.48 -49.23 -20.01
CA ASN A 123 -6.74 -49.10 -20.71
C ASN A 123 -7.67 -48.23 -19.87
N ASP A 124 -7.61 -46.92 -20.10
CA ASP A 124 -8.36 -45.96 -19.32
C ASP A 124 -9.89 -46.15 -19.49
N GLU A 125 -10.35 -46.67 -20.63
CA GLU A 125 -11.77 -46.95 -20.87
C GLU A 125 -12.27 -48.15 -20.07
N GLU A 126 -11.51 -49.26 -20.06
CA GLU A 126 -11.84 -50.41 -19.20
C GLU A 126 -11.72 -50.06 -17.72
N ALA A 127 -10.77 -49.20 -17.34
CA ALA A 127 -10.68 -48.68 -15.98
C ALA A 127 -11.99 -47.97 -15.57
N VAL A 128 -12.48 -47.03 -16.39
CA VAL A 128 -13.75 -46.32 -16.13
C VAL A 128 -14.93 -47.30 -16.05
N LYS A 129 -14.98 -48.32 -16.91
CA LYS A 129 -16.06 -49.31 -16.91
C LYS A 129 -16.11 -50.14 -15.62
N TRP A 130 -14.97 -50.64 -15.16
CA TRP A 130 -14.91 -51.42 -13.91
C TRP A 130 -15.09 -50.56 -12.66
N LEU A 131 -14.50 -49.36 -12.65
CA LEU A 131 -14.72 -48.38 -11.58
C LEU A 131 -16.20 -47.97 -11.49
N ARG A 132 -16.91 -47.80 -12.61
CA ARG A 132 -18.35 -47.51 -12.60
C ARG A 132 -19.16 -48.61 -11.94
N LYS A 133 -18.89 -49.88 -12.28
CA LYS A 133 -19.59 -51.01 -11.64
C LYS A 133 -19.34 -51.04 -10.14
N ALA A 134 -18.08 -50.87 -9.71
CA ALA A 134 -17.74 -50.82 -8.29
C ALA A 134 -18.38 -49.61 -7.57
N ALA A 135 -18.39 -48.44 -8.22
CA ALA A 135 -18.96 -47.21 -7.68
C ALA A 135 -20.48 -47.29 -7.51
N GLN A 136 -21.18 -47.92 -8.46
CA GLN A 136 -22.62 -48.22 -8.39
C GLN A 136 -22.97 -49.18 -7.25
N GLN A 137 -22.03 -50.07 -6.87
CA GLN A 137 -22.15 -50.93 -5.69
C GLN A 137 -21.80 -50.23 -4.36
N GLY A 138 -21.55 -48.92 -4.39
CA GLY A 138 -21.30 -48.13 -3.18
C GLY A 138 -19.83 -48.04 -2.76
N SER A 139 -18.88 -48.59 -3.52
CA SER A 139 -17.46 -48.48 -3.16
C SER A 139 -16.98 -47.03 -3.18
N MET A 140 -16.69 -46.46 -2.01
CA MET A 140 -16.20 -45.08 -1.85
C MET A 140 -14.95 -44.80 -2.68
N ASP A 141 -13.97 -45.72 -2.68
CA ASP A 141 -12.74 -45.56 -3.45
C ASP A 141 -13.00 -45.61 -4.95
N ALA A 142 -13.95 -46.45 -5.41
CA ALA A 142 -14.33 -46.49 -6.81
C ALA A 142 -15.04 -45.21 -7.24
N GLN A 143 -15.91 -44.66 -6.39
CA GLN A 143 -16.60 -43.38 -6.64
C GLN A 143 -15.59 -42.22 -6.75
N LEU A 144 -14.63 -42.13 -5.83
CA LEU A 144 -13.58 -41.11 -5.89
C LEU A 144 -12.72 -41.25 -7.16
N ASN A 145 -12.25 -42.47 -7.47
CA ASN A 145 -11.42 -42.71 -8.64
C ASN A 145 -12.18 -42.41 -9.95
N LEU A 146 -13.45 -42.78 -10.02
CA LEU A 146 -14.30 -42.48 -11.16
C LEU A 146 -14.56 -40.97 -11.30
N ALA A 147 -14.79 -40.26 -10.20
CA ALA A 147 -14.96 -38.81 -10.20
C ALA A 147 -13.71 -38.09 -10.75
N ASN A 148 -12.52 -38.49 -10.29
CA ASN A 148 -11.23 -37.99 -10.78
C ASN A 148 -11.05 -38.20 -12.28
N ARG A 149 -11.47 -39.37 -12.78
CA ARG A 149 -11.39 -39.74 -14.21
C ARG A 149 -12.28 -38.84 -15.06
N TYR A 150 -13.51 -38.60 -14.62
CA TYR A 150 -14.42 -37.66 -15.28
C TYR A 150 -13.93 -36.22 -15.22
N ALA A 151 -13.41 -35.76 -14.09
CA ALA A 151 -12.89 -34.41 -13.94
C ALA A 151 -11.68 -34.12 -14.84
N LYS A 152 -10.89 -35.15 -15.19
CA LYS A 152 -9.68 -35.05 -16.01
C LYS A 152 -9.85 -35.53 -17.45
N GLY A 153 -11.01 -36.09 -17.81
CA GLY A 153 -11.26 -36.70 -19.12
C GLY A 153 -10.38 -37.94 -19.40
N GLN A 154 -10.10 -38.77 -18.39
CA GLN A 154 -9.22 -39.93 -18.50
C GLN A 154 -10.02 -41.21 -18.77
N GLY A 155 -10.02 -41.69 -20.02
CA GLY A 155 -10.81 -42.87 -20.43
C GLY A 155 -12.30 -42.59 -20.64
N THR A 156 -12.66 -41.31 -20.63
CA THR A 156 -14.01 -40.79 -20.87
C THR A 156 -13.88 -39.30 -21.23
N PRO A 157 -14.81 -38.69 -22.00
CA PRO A 157 -14.83 -37.24 -22.14
C PRO A 157 -14.90 -36.55 -20.78
N GLN A 158 -14.26 -35.39 -20.66
CA GLN A 158 -14.33 -34.61 -19.42
C GLN A 158 -15.79 -34.23 -19.13
N ASP A 159 -16.28 -34.57 -17.94
CA ASP A 159 -17.64 -34.29 -17.51
C ASP A 159 -17.64 -33.90 -16.03
N ASP A 160 -17.69 -32.59 -15.77
CA ASP A 160 -17.69 -32.07 -14.41
C ASP A 160 -19.00 -32.38 -13.66
N LYS A 161 -20.12 -32.63 -14.35
CA LYS A 161 -21.40 -32.98 -13.70
C LYS A 161 -21.34 -34.41 -13.17
N GLU A 162 -20.86 -35.35 -13.98
CA GLU A 162 -20.62 -36.72 -13.52
C GLU A 162 -19.55 -36.75 -12.43
N ALA A 163 -18.47 -35.98 -12.57
CA ALA A 163 -17.46 -35.85 -11.52
C ALA A 163 -18.09 -35.35 -10.21
N GLY A 164 -18.88 -34.27 -10.25
CA GLY A 164 -19.59 -33.72 -9.10
C GLY A 164 -20.53 -34.72 -8.45
N PHE A 165 -21.28 -35.49 -9.24
CA PHE A 165 -22.16 -36.55 -8.73
C PHE A 165 -21.37 -37.62 -7.95
N TRP A 166 -20.28 -38.14 -8.52
CA TRP A 166 -19.48 -39.19 -7.89
C TRP A 166 -18.66 -38.67 -6.69
N TYR A 167 -18.14 -37.44 -6.75
CA TYR A 167 -17.53 -36.80 -5.59
C TYR A 167 -18.54 -36.63 -4.45
N HIS A 168 -19.79 -36.22 -4.74
CA HIS A 168 -20.82 -36.10 -3.71
C HIS A 168 -21.06 -37.45 -3.01
N LYS A 169 -21.21 -38.53 -3.76
CA LYS A 169 -21.39 -39.88 -3.20
C LYS A 169 -20.21 -40.32 -2.34
N ALA A 170 -18.97 -40.09 -2.79
CA ALA A 170 -17.79 -40.42 -2.00
C ALA A 170 -17.63 -39.52 -0.76
N ALA A 171 -17.97 -38.24 -0.87
CA ALA A 171 -17.88 -37.25 0.20
C ALA A 171 -18.89 -37.52 1.34
N GLU A 172 -20.11 -37.96 0.99
CA GLU A 172 -21.14 -38.41 1.94
C GLU A 172 -20.68 -39.64 2.75
N GLN A 173 -19.86 -40.50 2.15
CA GLN A 173 -19.24 -41.65 2.82
C GLN A 173 -18.01 -41.28 3.65
N GLY A 174 -17.60 -40.01 3.64
CA GLY A 174 -16.51 -39.50 4.46
C GLY A 174 -15.14 -39.46 3.78
N SER A 175 -15.07 -39.68 2.46
CA SER A 175 -13.82 -39.52 1.70
C SER A 175 -13.31 -38.08 1.78
N VAL A 176 -12.14 -37.89 2.41
CA VAL A 176 -11.56 -36.56 2.66
C VAL A 176 -11.21 -35.85 1.35
N GLU A 177 -10.63 -36.58 0.41
CA GLU A 177 -10.30 -36.06 -0.93
C GLU A 177 -11.57 -35.64 -1.67
N ALA A 178 -12.62 -36.46 -1.65
CA ALA A 178 -13.88 -36.11 -2.30
C ALA A 178 -14.54 -34.87 -1.67
N GLN A 179 -14.46 -34.73 -0.34
CA GLN A 179 -14.93 -33.54 0.37
C GLN A 179 -14.18 -32.28 -0.07
N PHE A 180 -12.84 -32.35 -0.20
CA PHE A 180 -12.04 -31.24 -0.72
C PHE A 180 -12.41 -30.88 -2.17
N GLN A 181 -12.43 -31.88 -3.07
CA GLN A 181 -12.75 -31.67 -4.49
C GLN A 181 -14.16 -31.08 -4.66
N LEU A 182 -15.14 -31.59 -3.92
CA LEU A 182 -16.52 -31.09 -3.95
C LEU A 182 -16.63 -29.65 -3.45
N GLY A 183 -15.85 -29.28 -2.42
CA GLY A 183 -15.71 -27.89 -1.99
C GLY A 183 -15.25 -26.98 -3.14
N GLY A 184 -14.24 -27.43 -3.90
CA GLY A 184 -13.74 -26.73 -5.08
C GLY A 184 -14.76 -26.60 -6.21
N LEU A 185 -15.56 -27.64 -6.48
CA LEU A 185 -16.62 -27.59 -7.47
C LEU A 185 -17.71 -26.57 -7.09
N TYR A 186 -18.16 -26.56 -5.84
CA TYR A 186 -19.12 -25.55 -5.37
C TYR A 186 -18.55 -24.13 -5.35
N ASN A 187 -17.26 -23.96 -5.07
CA ASN A 187 -16.60 -22.65 -5.09
C ASN A 187 -16.53 -22.05 -6.51
N THR A 188 -16.25 -22.91 -7.50
CA THR A 188 -16.06 -22.49 -8.91
C THR A 188 -17.34 -22.54 -9.73
N GLY A 189 -18.35 -23.31 -9.30
CA GLY A 189 -19.54 -23.59 -10.09
C GLY A 189 -19.30 -24.57 -11.25
N ARG A 190 -18.21 -25.34 -11.20
CA ARG A 190 -17.92 -26.37 -12.20
C ARG A 190 -18.71 -27.64 -11.89
N GLY A 191 -19.53 -28.12 -12.81
CA GLY A 191 -20.32 -29.36 -12.65
C GLY A 191 -21.49 -29.29 -11.67
N VAL A 192 -21.50 -28.29 -10.77
CA VAL A 192 -22.56 -27.98 -9.80
C VAL A 192 -22.85 -26.49 -9.81
N SER A 193 -24.04 -26.08 -9.38
CA SER A 193 -24.33 -24.65 -9.20
C SER A 193 -23.42 -24.06 -8.11
N LYS A 194 -22.76 -22.93 -8.42
CA LYS A 194 -21.88 -22.24 -7.47
C LYS A 194 -22.62 -21.97 -6.16
N ASN A 195 -22.03 -22.38 -5.04
CA ASN A 195 -22.60 -22.20 -3.72
C ASN A 195 -21.49 -22.12 -2.66
N ASP A 196 -21.18 -20.90 -2.22
CA ASP A 196 -20.08 -20.68 -1.27
C ASP A 196 -20.36 -21.33 0.10
N ARG A 197 -21.63 -21.48 0.52
CA ARG A 197 -21.98 -22.14 1.79
C ARG A 197 -21.70 -23.63 1.75
N GLU A 198 -22.07 -24.30 0.67
CA GLU A 198 -21.74 -25.72 0.49
C GLU A 198 -20.23 -25.92 0.31
N SER A 199 -19.56 -25.03 -0.43
CA SER A 199 -18.09 -25.01 -0.53
C SER A 199 -17.44 -24.97 0.86
N ALA A 200 -17.81 -24.00 1.70
CA ALA A 200 -17.27 -23.86 3.04
C ALA A 200 -17.58 -25.08 3.93
N LYS A 201 -18.76 -25.67 3.80
CA LYS A 201 -19.16 -26.87 4.54
C LYS A 201 -18.28 -28.08 4.17
N TRP A 202 -18.07 -28.33 2.88
CA TRP A 202 -17.26 -29.47 2.43
C TRP A 202 -15.77 -29.27 2.72
N TYR A 203 -15.23 -28.07 2.52
CA TYR A 203 -13.88 -27.76 2.96
C TYR A 203 -13.71 -27.91 4.47
N ARG A 204 -14.69 -27.50 5.28
CA ARG A 204 -14.65 -27.71 6.73
C ARG A 204 -14.53 -29.18 7.10
N GLN A 205 -15.36 -30.04 6.51
CA GLN A 205 -15.29 -31.47 6.79
C GLN A 205 -13.93 -32.09 6.42
N ALA A 206 -13.34 -31.68 5.29
CA ALA A 206 -12.01 -32.14 4.90
C ALA A 206 -10.90 -31.56 5.81
N ALA A 207 -11.00 -30.27 6.16
CA ALA A 207 -10.04 -29.56 6.99
C ALA A 207 -9.99 -30.08 8.43
N GLU A 208 -11.15 -30.41 9.01
CA GLU A 208 -11.27 -31.02 10.35
C GLU A 208 -10.61 -32.41 10.41
N LYS A 209 -10.55 -33.11 9.27
CA LYS A 209 -9.82 -34.39 9.12
C LYS A 209 -8.34 -34.21 8.76
N GLY A 210 -7.85 -32.97 8.74
CA GLY A 210 -6.44 -32.66 8.54
C GLY A 210 -6.01 -32.49 7.08
N HIS A 211 -6.93 -32.36 6.13
CA HIS A 211 -6.57 -32.08 4.73
C HIS A 211 -5.99 -30.67 4.60
N VAL A 212 -4.71 -30.57 4.23
CA VAL A 212 -3.92 -29.34 4.31
C VAL A 212 -4.46 -28.25 3.37
N GLU A 213 -4.76 -28.60 2.13
CA GLU A 213 -5.32 -27.68 1.14
C GLU A 213 -6.72 -27.22 1.55
N ALA A 214 -7.55 -28.10 2.12
CA ALA A 214 -8.86 -27.71 2.64
C ALA A 214 -8.74 -26.74 3.82
N GLN A 215 -7.76 -26.93 4.73
CA GLN A 215 -7.46 -25.98 5.81
C GLN A 215 -7.08 -24.61 5.24
N PHE A 216 -6.20 -24.57 4.24
CA PHE A 216 -5.85 -23.32 3.57
C PHE A 216 -7.07 -22.64 2.91
N GLN A 217 -7.86 -23.38 2.14
CA GLN A 217 -9.04 -22.84 1.45
C GLN A 217 -10.09 -22.35 2.46
N LEU A 218 -10.33 -23.08 3.54
CA LEU A 218 -11.25 -22.66 4.59
C LEU A 218 -10.75 -21.40 5.31
N GLY A 219 -9.44 -21.28 5.55
CA GLY A 219 -8.83 -20.07 6.06
C GLY A 219 -9.08 -18.87 5.15
N ALA A 220 -8.97 -19.06 3.83
CA ALA A 220 -9.30 -18.04 2.84
C ALA A 220 -10.78 -17.65 2.87
N LEU A 221 -11.70 -18.62 2.95
CA LEU A 221 -13.14 -18.33 3.03
C LEU A 221 -13.50 -17.50 4.28
N TYR A 222 -12.92 -17.80 5.43
CA TYR A 222 -13.11 -16.98 6.64
C TYR A 222 -12.48 -15.59 6.54
N ALA A 223 -11.35 -15.46 5.85
CA ALA A 223 -10.66 -14.19 5.66
C ALA A 223 -11.49 -13.17 4.87
N VAL A 224 -12.25 -13.63 3.88
CA VAL A 224 -13.07 -12.78 3.00
C VAL A 224 -14.57 -12.82 3.33
N GLY A 225 -15.03 -13.81 4.10
CA GLY A 225 -16.45 -13.97 4.43
C GLY A 225 -17.29 -14.59 3.30
N LEU A 226 -16.71 -15.47 2.49
CA LEU A 226 -17.43 -16.18 1.42
C LEU A 226 -18.00 -17.49 1.96
N GLY A 227 -19.33 -17.64 1.93
CA GLY A 227 -20.03 -18.83 2.44
C GLY A 227 -20.06 -18.98 3.97
N VAL A 228 -19.25 -18.19 4.68
CA VAL A 228 -19.18 -18.08 6.14
C VAL A 228 -19.13 -16.61 6.53
N ARG A 229 -19.51 -16.28 7.77
CA ARG A 229 -19.29 -14.92 8.30
C ARG A 229 -17.77 -14.68 8.38
N GLN A 230 -17.32 -13.53 7.86
CA GLN A 230 -15.92 -13.15 7.94
C GLN A 230 -15.42 -13.23 9.39
N ASN A 231 -14.30 -13.93 9.60
CA ASN A 231 -13.70 -14.11 10.90
C ASN A 231 -12.18 -14.30 10.75
N ASP A 232 -11.43 -13.23 11.02
CA ASP A 232 -9.97 -13.25 10.88
C ASP A 232 -9.26 -14.16 11.89
N SER A 233 -9.88 -14.42 13.05
CA SER A 233 -9.32 -15.33 14.07
C SER A 233 -9.40 -16.78 13.62
N GLU A 234 -10.54 -17.18 13.05
CA GLU A 234 -10.70 -18.50 12.44
C GLU A 234 -9.81 -18.65 11.20
N ALA A 235 -9.70 -17.61 10.36
CA ALA A 235 -8.78 -17.62 9.23
C ALA A 235 -7.33 -17.90 9.68
N ALA A 236 -6.85 -17.18 10.70
CA ALA A 236 -5.50 -17.37 11.24
C ALA A 236 -5.30 -18.77 11.84
N LYS A 237 -6.31 -19.33 12.50
CA LYS A 237 -6.28 -20.70 13.04
C LYS A 237 -6.12 -21.75 11.93
N TRP A 238 -6.93 -21.67 10.87
CA TRP A 238 -6.86 -22.61 9.75
C TRP A 238 -5.58 -22.46 8.92
N TYR A 239 -5.13 -21.23 8.68
CA TYR A 239 -3.83 -20.99 8.05
C TYR A 239 -2.68 -21.54 8.89
N ARG A 240 -2.73 -21.41 10.22
CA ARG A 240 -1.72 -21.99 11.11
C ARG A 240 -1.63 -23.50 10.96
N GLN A 241 -2.75 -24.20 10.97
CA GLN A 241 -2.75 -25.66 10.82
C GLN A 241 -2.13 -26.10 9.48
N ALA A 242 -2.47 -25.42 8.38
CA ALA A 242 -1.88 -25.72 7.07
C ALA A 242 -0.38 -25.33 7.00
N ALA A 243 0.00 -24.19 7.58
CA ALA A 243 1.35 -23.65 7.58
C ALA A 243 2.33 -24.52 8.37
N GLU A 244 1.91 -25.02 9.54
CA GLU A 244 2.67 -25.96 10.37
C GLU A 244 2.94 -27.29 9.67
N ARG A 245 2.10 -27.64 8.68
CA ARG A 245 2.28 -28.79 7.78
C ARG A 245 3.04 -28.48 6.49
N GLY A 246 3.61 -27.29 6.38
CA GLY A 246 4.49 -26.92 5.27
C GLY A 246 3.81 -26.23 4.10
N HIS A 247 2.49 -25.97 4.14
CA HIS A 247 1.80 -25.35 3.01
C HIS A 247 2.26 -23.90 2.78
N ALA A 248 3.02 -23.67 1.70
CA ALA A 248 3.76 -22.42 1.47
C ALA A 248 2.86 -21.16 1.43
N GLU A 249 1.72 -21.23 0.74
CA GLU A 249 0.76 -20.10 0.69
C GLU A 249 0.09 -19.84 2.05
N ALA A 250 -0.07 -20.88 2.87
CA ALA A 250 -0.63 -20.72 4.21
C ALA A 250 0.39 -20.07 5.14
N GLN A 251 1.68 -20.42 5.00
CA GLN A 251 2.78 -19.76 5.70
C GLN A 251 2.86 -18.27 5.33
N ASN A 252 2.78 -17.92 4.05
CA ASN A 252 2.74 -16.51 3.62
C ASN A 252 1.54 -15.77 4.23
N ASN A 253 0.34 -16.32 4.11
CA ASN A 253 -0.87 -15.68 4.64
C ASN A 253 -0.85 -15.57 6.16
N LEU A 254 -0.33 -16.56 6.89
CA LEU A 254 -0.13 -16.46 8.33
C LEU A 254 0.90 -15.38 8.68
N GLY A 255 1.96 -15.23 7.90
CA GLY A 255 2.91 -14.12 8.01
C GLY A 255 2.22 -12.76 7.91
N VAL A 256 1.33 -12.58 6.93
CA VAL A 256 0.51 -11.34 6.78
C VAL A 256 -0.35 -11.08 8.01
N ARG A 257 -0.97 -12.13 8.58
CA ARG A 257 -1.80 -12.00 9.80
C ARG A 257 -0.98 -11.52 11.00
N TYR A 258 0.23 -12.05 11.18
CA TYR A 258 1.13 -11.59 12.23
C TYR A 258 1.66 -10.17 11.99
N ALA A 259 1.98 -9.81 10.74
CA ALA A 259 2.49 -8.48 10.40
C ALA A 259 1.45 -7.36 10.59
N THR A 260 0.17 -7.69 10.39
CA THR A 260 -0.97 -6.75 10.46
C THR A 260 -1.76 -6.81 11.76
N GLY A 261 -1.56 -7.85 12.58
CA GLY A 261 -2.37 -8.08 13.79
C GLY A 261 -3.81 -8.50 13.49
N ARG A 262 -4.11 -8.98 12.27
CA ARG A 262 -5.48 -9.25 11.84
C ARG A 262 -5.92 -10.65 12.28
N GLY A 263 -6.70 -10.73 13.36
CA GLY A 263 -7.22 -11.98 13.94
C GLY A 263 -6.28 -12.67 14.94
N ILE A 264 -5.07 -12.13 15.11
CA ILE A 264 -4.05 -12.57 16.08
C ILE A 264 -3.23 -11.35 16.51
N SER A 265 -2.59 -11.40 17.69
CA SER A 265 -1.72 -10.30 18.13
C SER A 265 -0.58 -10.06 17.14
N GLN A 266 -0.34 -8.79 16.80
CA GLN A 266 0.73 -8.40 15.88
C GLN A 266 2.09 -8.85 16.42
N ASN A 267 2.90 -9.47 15.55
CA ASN A 267 4.24 -9.93 15.89
C ASN A 267 5.12 -10.03 14.63
N ASP A 268 5.94 -9.01 14.41
CA ASP A 268 6.82 -8.95 13.24
C ASP A 268 7.88 -10.06 13.20
N LYS A 269 8.32 -10.57 14.37
CA LYS A 269 9.29 -11.68 14.42
C LYS A 269 8.69 -12.98 13.90
N GLU A 270 7.46 -13.29 14.32
CA GLU A 270 6.73 -14.45 13.80
C GLU A 270 6.37 -14.26 12.32
N ALA A 271 5.98 -13.04 11.91
CA ALA A 271 5.73 -12.74 10.50
C ALA A 271 6.96 -13.05 9.62
N ALA A 272 8.13 -12.53 10.00
CA ALA A 272 9.37 -12.77 9.27
C ALA A 272 9.76 -14.26 9.22
N LYS A 273 9.51 -15.01 10.30
CA LYS A 273 9.74 -16.46 10.34
C LYS A 273 8.86 -17.20 9.33
N TRP A 274 7.56 -16.94 9.31
CA TRP A 274 6.64 -17.59 8.38
C TRP A 274 6.88 -17.15 6.92
N TYR A 275 7.18 -15.88 6.69
CA TYR A 275 7.60 -15.41 5.37
C TYR A 275 8.87 -16.10 4.89
N ARG A 276 9.87 -16.31 5.76
CA ARG A 276 11.09 -17.05 5.41
C ARG A 276 10.79 -18.47 4.95
N GLN A 277 9.97 -19.21 5.68
CA GLN A 277 9.61 -20.57 5.29
C GLN A 277 8.88 -20.62 3.93
N ALA A 278 7.94 -19.70 3.69
CA ALA A 278 7.25 -19.61 2.40
C ALA A 278 8.18 -19.15 1.26
N ALA A 279 9.09 -18.21 1.55
CA ALA A 279 10.03 -17.63 0.59
C ALA A 279 11.08 -18.65 0.13
N GLU A 280 11.55 -19.50 1.03
CA GLU A 280 12.45 -20.63 0.76
C GLU A 280 11.78 -21.70 -0.11
N GLN A 281 10.46 -21.85 -0.02
CA GLN A 281 9.66 -22.69 -0.91
C GLN A 281 9.31 -22.03 -2.26
N GLY A 282 9.76 -20.79 -2.49
CA GLY A 282 9.61 -20.11 -3.77
C GLY A 282 8.42 -19.16 -3.88
N VAL A 283 7.60 -18.97 -2.84
CA VAL A 283 6.43 -18.07 -2.92
C VAL A 283 6.88 -16.62 -3.12
N ALA A 284 6.64 -16.06 -4.31
CA ALA A 284 7.11 -14.73 -4.70
C ALA A 284 6.63 -13.62 -3.75
N GLN A 285 5.37 -13.67 -3.32
CA GLN A 285 4.81 -12.71 -2.37
C GLN A 285 5.54 -12.77 -1.03
N ALA A 286 5.88 -13.97 -0.54
CA ALA A 286 6.62 -14.13 0.70
C ALA A 286 8.07 -13.65 0.58
N GLN A 287 8.71 -13.89 -0.57
CA GLN A 287 10.04 -13.34 -0.87
C GLN A 287 10.02 -11.81 -0.86
N ASN A 288 9.04 -11.17 -1.50
CA ASN A 288 8.87 -9.71 -1.43
C ASN A 288 8.61 -9.23 0.00
N ASN A 289 7.70 -9.87 0.73
CA ASN A 289 7.37 -9.48 2.10
C ASN A 289 8.60 -9.62 3.01
N LEU A 290 9.37 -10.70 2.90
CA LEU A 290 10.61 -10.89 3.64
C LEU A 290 11.67 -9.85 3.28
N GLY A 291 11.78 -9.49 1.99
CA GLY A 291 12.62 -8.40 1.54
C GLY A 291 12.29 -7.09 2.27
N MET A 292 11.01 -6.75 2.35
CA MET A 292 10.52 -5.58 3.10
C MET A 292 10.84 -5.65 4.59
N MET A 293 10.70 -6.83 5.22
CA MET A 293 11.05 -7.01 6.63
C MET A 293 12.53 -6.70 6.89
N TYR A 294 13.43 -7.12 5.99
CA TYR A 294 14.85 -6.79 6.07
C TYR A 294 15.17 -5.33 5.75
N ALA A 295 14.51 -4.72 4.76
CA ALA A 295 14.71 -3.31 4.41
C ALA A 295 14.38 -2.37 5.58
N LEU A 296 13.28 -2.66 6.30
CA LEU A 296 12.78 -1.85 7.40
C LEU A 296 13.28 -2.29 8.78
N GLY A 297 13.99 -3.41 8.89
CA GLY A 297 14.39 -3.99 10.18
C GLY A 297 13.20 -4.44 11.04
N ARG A 298 12.07 -4.81 10.42
CA ARG A 298 10.87 -5.28 11.13
C ARG A 298 10.98 -6.78 11.41
N GLY A 299 11.01 -7.16 12.69
CA GLY A 299 11.08 -8.58 13.09
C GLY A 299 12.42 -9.28 12.82
N VAL A 300 13.31 -8.65 12.06
CA VAL A 300 14.68 -9.08 11.74
C VAL A 300 15.62 -7.88 11.84
N LYS A 301 16.92 -8.13 12.04
CA LYS A 301 17.92 -7.05 11.97
C LYS A 301 17.91 -6.47 10.54
N GLN A 302 17.89 -5.14 10.42
CA GLN A 302 17.93 -4.46 9.13
C GLN A 302 19.13 -4.94 8.31
N ASN A 303 18.87 -5.32 7.06
CA ASN A 303 19.89 -5.83 6.14
C ASN A 303 19.43 -5.61 4.69
N THR A 304 19.92 -4.55 4.07
CA THR A 304 19.63 -4.17 2.69
C THR A 304 20.11 -5.21 1.68
N GLY A 305 21.27 -5.84 1.89
CA GLY A 305 21.76 -6.91 1.02
C GLY A 305 20.83 -8.12 0.95
N GLU A 306 20.33 -8.58 2.11
CA GLU A 306 19.30 -9.63 2.17
C GLU A 306 17.99 -9.18 1.51
N SER A 307 17.56 -7.94 1.77
CA SER A 307 16.38 -7.37 1.14
C SER A 307 16.44 -7.44 -0.38
N ILE A 308 17.54 -6.97 -0.96
CA ILE A 308 17.78 -6.97 -2.42
C ILE A 308 17.80 -8.41 -2.97
N ASN A 309 18.43 -9.35 -2.27
CA ASN A 309 18.47 -10.75 -2.68
C ASN A 309 17.07 -11.37 -2.77
N TRP A 310 16.20 -11.10 -1.78
CA TRP A 310 14.82 -11.58 -1.80
C TRP A 310 13.97 -10.87 -2.85
N TYR A 311 14.12 -9.55 -3.03
CA TYR A 311 13.44 -8.84 -4.12
C TYR A 311 13.87 -9.33 -5.49
N ARG A 312 15.15 -9.63 -5.72
CA ARG A 312 15.63 -10.24 -6.98
C ARG A 312 14.94 -11.57 -7.28
N LYS A 313 14.83 -12.47 -6.28
CA LYS A 313 14.13 -13.74 -6.44
C LYS A 313 12.65 -13.55 -6.79
N ALA A 314 11.97 -12.63 -6.12
CA ALA A 314 10.56 -12.34 -6.40
C ALA A 314 10.34 -11.64 -7.75
N ALA A 315 11.22 -10.69 -8.11
CA ALA A 315 11.17 -9.96 -9.36
C ALA A 315 11.45 -10.87 -10.57
N ALA A 316 12.34 -11.86 -10.42
CA ALA A 316 12.61 -12.88 -11.44
C ALA A 316 11.38 -13.77 -11.71
N GLN A 317 10.45 -13.89 -10.76
CA GLN A 317 9.15 -14.55 -10.93
C GLN A 317 8.08 -13.62 -11.52
N GLY A 318 8.44 -12.38 -11.87
CA GLY A 318 7.53 -11.40 -12.47
C GLY A 318 6.69 -10.60 -11.48
N LEU A 319 6.93 -10.70 -10.16
CA LEU A 319 6.13 -9.97 -9.18
C LEU A 319 6.37 -8.44 -9.28
N ALA A 320 5.34 -7.71 -9.69
CA ALA A 320 5.42 -6.27 -9.95
C ALA A 320 5.90 -5.44 -8.75
N SER A 321 5.42 -5.74 -7.54
CA SER A 321 5.82 -5.03 -6.32
C SER A 321 7.31 -5.25 -6.00
N ALA A 322 7.84 -6.45 -6.24
CA ALA A 322 9.26 -6.73 -6.06
C ALA A 322 10.12 -6.04 -7.12
N GLN A 323 9.66 -5.99 -8.37
CA GLN A 323 10.32 -5.25 -9.44
C GLN A 323 10.43 -3.76 -9.09
N TYR A 324 9.33 -3.13 -8.65
CA TYR A 324 9.33 -1.74 -8.20
C TYR A 324 10.25 -1.51 -6.99
N ASN A 325 10.14 -2.35 -5.96
CA ASN A 325 10.98 -2.24 -4.76
C ASN A 325 12.47 -2.38 -5.09
N LEU A 326 12.83 -3.32 -5.97
CA LEU A 326 14.21 -3.50 -6.43
C LEU A 326 14.70 -2.32 -7.27
N ALA A 327 13.85 -1.78 -8.15
CA ALA A 327 14.20 -0.62 -8.96
C ALA A 327 14.55 0.59 -8.09
N ASN A 328 13.84 0.81 -6.97
CA ASN A 328 14.15 1.90 -6.04
C ASN A 328 15.56 1.79 -5.43
N PHE A 329 16.08 0.58 -5.19
CA PHE A 329 17.48 0.43 -4.76
C PHE A 329 18.46 0.85 -5.85
N TYR A 330 18.18 0.50 -7.12
CA TYR A 330 19.03 0.91 -8.24
C TYR A 330 18.95 2.40 -8.55
N LEU A 331 17.79 3.04 -8.36
CA LEU A 331 17.63 4.49 -8.54
C LEU A 331 18.37 5.30 -7.47
N THR A 332 18.37 4.82 -6.24
CA THR A 332 18.97 5.54 -5.09
C THR A 332 20.45 5.20 -4.90
N GLY A 333 20.92 4.06 -5.40
CA GLY A 333 22.28 3.58 -5.14
C GLY A 333 22.51 3.17 -3.68
N THR A 334 21.46 2.82 -2.94
CA THR A 334 21.57 2.42 -1.53
C THR A 334 22.13 1.00 -1.43
N ASP A 335 23.37 0.86 -0.95
CA ASP A 335 24.12 -0.41 -0.77
C ASP A 335 24.38 -1.23 -2.06
N ILE A 336 23.92 -0.75 -3.22
CA ILE A 336 24.26 -1.25 -4.55
C ILE A 336 24.65 -0.08 -5.44
N ALA A 337 25.43 -0.35 -6.49
CA ALA A 337 25.75 0.69 -7.47
C ALA A 337 24.45 1.21 -8.09
N GLN A 338 24.34 2.55 -8.18
CA GLN A 338 23.24 3.19 -8.87
C GLN A 338 23.25 2.75 -10.35
N ASP A 339 22.09 2.32 -10.84
CA ASP A 339 21.92 1.86 -12.23
C ASP A 339 20.51 2.20 -12.72
N ASP A 340 20.37 3.42 -13.24
CA ASP A 340 19.09 3.91 -13.75
C ASP A 340 18.56 3.07 -14.94
N ALA A 341 19.46 2.43 -15.70
CA ALA A 341 19.07 1.63 -16.86
C ALA A 341 18.47 0.29 -16.42
N GLU A 342 19.05 -0.36 -15.41
CA GLU A 342 18.48 -1.56 -14.82
C GLU A 342 17.19 -1.24 -14.04
N ALA A 343 17.16 -0.10 -13.34
CA ALA A 343 15.93 0.40 -12.71
C ALA A 343 14.81 0.57 -13.74
N ALA A 344 15.08 1.20 -14.89
CA ALA A 344 14.08 1.42 -15.95
C ALA A 344 13.45 0.11 -16.44
N LYS A 345 14.25 -0.95 -16.64
CA LYS A 345 13.73 -2.27 -17.07
C LYS A 345 12.80 -2.89 -16.03
N LEU A 346 13.18 -2.83 -14.76
CA LEU A 346 12.36 -3.34 -13.66
C LEU A 346 11.06 -2.53 -13.51
N LEU A 347 11.16 -1.20 -13.59
CA LEU A 347 10.02 -0.29 -13.57
C LEU A 347 9.07 -0.56 -14.72
N GLU A 348 9.56 -0.85 -15.93
CA GLU A 348 8.72 -1.19 -17.08
C GLU A 348 7.90 -2.46 -16.83
N GLY A 349 8.52 -3.50 -16.25
CA GLY A 349 7.82 -4.72 -15.84
C GLY A 349 6.72 -4.46 -14.80
N ALA A 350 6.98 -3.61 -13.81
CA ALA A 350 6.02 -3.24 -12.78
C ALA A 350 4.92 -2.31 -13.29
N ALA A 351 5.28 -1.36 -14.16
CA ALA A 351 4.39 -0.36 -14.74
C ALA A 351 3.35 -0.98 -15.67
N ARG A 352 3.74 -1.98 -16.47
CA ARG A 352 2.83 -2.78 -17.32
C ARG A 352 1.82 -3.59 -16.51
N GLN A 353 2.15 -3.92 -15.25
CA GLN A 353 1.25 -4.61 -14.32
C GLN A 353 0.42 -3.64 -13.45
N GLY A 354 0.48 -2.34 -13.73
CA GLY A 354 -0.41 -1.34 -13.10
C GLY A 354 0.12 -0.70 -11.81
N ILE A 355 1.39 -0.90 -11.44
CA ILE A 355 1.96 -0.22 -10.27
C ILE A 355 2.12 1.27 -10.58
N ALA A 356 1.23 2.10 -10.04
CA ALA A 356 1.16 3.54 -10.35
C ALA A 356 2.46 4.29 -10.01
N ALA A 357 3.10 3.94 -8.89
CA ALA A 357 4.40 4.52 -8.52
C ALA A 357 5.51 4.14 -9.52
N ALA A 358 5.48 2.94 -10.09
CA ALA A 358 6.44 2.53 -11.11
C ALA A 358 6.21 3.26 -12.44
N GLN A 359 4.93 3.48 -12.82
CA GLN A 359 4.56 4.28 -13.98
C GLN A 359 5.07 5.71 -13.83
N PHE A 360 4.87 6.33 -12.66
CA PHE A 360 5.42 7.65 -12.37
C PHE A 360 6.96 7.67 -12.48
N SER A 361 7.67 6.82 -11.75
CA SER A 361 9.14 6.79 -11.79
C SER A 361 9.68 6.55 -13.21
N LEU A 362 9.06 5.65 -13.98
CA LEU A 362 9.45 5.39 -15.37
C LEU A 362 9.20 6.61 -16.26
N GLY A 363 8.07 7.29 -16.09
CA GLY A 363 7.78 8.55 -16.80
C GLY A 363 8.85 9.61 -16.51
N SER A 364 9.29 9.74 -15.26
CA SER A 364 10.36 10.66 -14.88
C SER A 364 11.71 10.30 -15.53
N LEU A 365 12.04 9.00 -15.65
CA LEU A 365 13.25 8.56 -16.34
C LEU A 365 13.23 8.92 -17.82
N TYR A 366 12.10 8.71 -18.51
CA TYR A 366 11.94 9.11 -19.91
C TYR A 366 12.00 10.62 -20.13
N LEU A 367 11.40 11.41 -19.24
CA LEU A 367 11.43 12.88 -19.33
C LEU A 367 12.85 13.43 -19.12
N SER A 368 13.61 12.82 -18.20
CA SER A 368 14.98 13.25 -17.88
C SER A 368 16.07 12.64 -18.77
N GLY A 369 15.78 11.54 -19.47
CA GLY A 369 16.78 10.78 -20.22
C GLY A 369 17.76 10.01 -19.33
N ARG A 370 17.42 9.77 -18.06
CA ARG A 370 18.24 9.01 -17.12
C ARG A 370 18.01 7.51 -17.30
N GLY A 371 19.07 6.76 -17.62
CA GLY A 371 19.00 5.30 -17.82
C GLY A 371 18.26 4.86 -19.09
N VAL A 372 17.60 5.78 -19.80
CA VAL A 372 16.87 5.56 -21.04
C VAL A 372 17.10 6.72 -22.00
N ASN A 373 16.86 6.52 -23.29
CA ASN A 373 16.84 7.65 -24.23
C ASN A 373 15.70 8.60 -23.87
N GLN A 374 16.01 9.89 -23.76
CA GLN A 374 15.01 10.90 -23.45
C GLN A 374 13.86 10.86 -24.47
N ASN A 375 12.64 10.78 -23.96
CA ASN A 375 11.43 10.76 -24.79
C ASN A 375 10.25 11.36 -24.01
N THR A 376 9.95 12.62 -24.32
CA THR A 376 8.89 13.37 -23.66
C THR A 376 7.52 12.74 -23.86
N GLN A 377 7.22 12.26 -25.07
CA GLN A 377 5.93 11.63 -25.39
C GLN A 377 5.69 10.39 -24.52
N THR A 378 6.66 9.46 -24.49
CA THR A 378 6.57 8.25 -23.66
C THR A 378 6.55 8.59 -22.17
N GLY A 379 7.32 9.60 -21.75
CA GLY A 379 7.30 10.07 -20.37
C GLY A 379 5.92 10.57 -19.92
N LEU A 380 5.26 11.38 -20.75
CA LEU A 380 3.92 11.90 -20.49
C LEU A 380 2.85 10.80 -20.54
N GLU A 381 2.96 9.83 -21.45
CA GLU A 381 2.07 8.66 -21.49
C GLU A 381 2.08 7.89 -20.17
N TRP A 382 3.26 7.65 -19.62
CA TRP A 382 3.40 7.00 -18.31
C TRP A 382 2.88 7.86 -17.17
N TYR A 383 3.12 9.17 -17.17
CA TYR A 383 2.52 10.09 -16.20
C TYR A 383 0.98 10.05 -16.25
N HIS A 384 0.38 10.08 -17.44
CA HIS A 384 -1.08 9.99 -17.59
C HIS A 384 -1.62 8.67 -17.05
N GLN A 385 -0.94 7.55 -17.32
CA GLN A 385 -1.34 6.25 -16.81
C GLN A 385 -1.20 6.16 -15.29
N ALA A 386 -0.12 6.72 -14.72
CA ALA A 386 0.09 6.82 -13.28
C ALA A 386 -0.98 7.67 -12.60
N ALA A 387 -1.29 8.84 -13.16
CA ALA A 387 -2.32 9.74 -12.66
C ALA A 387 -3.71 9.10 -12.69
N LYS A 388 -4.06 8.42 -13.79
CA LYS A 388 -5.31 7.63 -13.90
C LYS A 388 -5.40 6.53 -12.83
N ASN A 389 -4.27 5.99 -12.42
CA ASN A 389 -4.17 4.98 -11.37
C ASN A 389 -4.01 5.58 -9.96
N GLY A 390 -4.26 6.89 -9.79
CA GLY A 390 -4.29 7.57 -8.50
C GLY A 390 -2.92 7.94 -7.93
N ASN A 391 -1.85 7.98 -8.75
CA ASN A 391 -0.56 8.47 -8.28
C ASN A 391 -0.58 10.01 -8.17
N ALA A 392 -0.52 10.50 -6.93
CA ALA A 392 -0.66 11.92 -6.60
C ALA A 392 0.52 12.77 -7.14
N ASP A 393 1.74 12.24 -7.12
CA ASP A 393 2.91 12.91 -7.71
C ASP A 393 2.75 13.10 -9.23
N ALA A 394 2.27 12.08 -9.95
CA ALA A 394 2.01 12.17 -11.38
C ALA A 394 0.90 13.18 -11.71
N GLN A 395 -0.19 13.19 -10.92
CA GLN A 395 -1.26 14.18 -11.05
C GLN A 395 -0.71 15.60 -10.87
N PHE A 396 0.06 15.85 -9.81
CA PHE A 396 0.69 17.14 -9.55
C PHE A 396 1.67 17.55 -10.65
N GLN A 397 2.52 16.64 -11.11
CA GLN A 397 3.51 16.91 -12.16
C GLN A 397 2.87 17.18 -13.53
N LEU A 398 1.75 16.55 -13.84
CA LEU A 398 0.95 16.88 -15.02
C LEU A 398 0.22 18.22 -14.84
N ALA A 399 -0.31 18.50 -13.65
CA ALA A 399 -0.95 19.78 -13.34
C ALA A 399 -0.01 20.96 -13.55
N ASN A 400 1.24 20.88 -13.05
CA ASN A 400 2.27 21.90 -13.28
C ASN A 400 2.52 22.12 -14.77
N ARG A 401 2.68 21.03 -15.54
CA ARG A 401 2.90 21.10 -16.99
C ARG A 401 1.76 21.77 -17.75
N TYR A 402 0.51 21.41 -17.46
CA TYR A 402 -0.66 22.05 -18.08
C TYR A 402 -0.85 23.50 -17.63
N ALA A 403 -0.50 23.84 -16.39
CA ALA A 403 -0.60 25.21 -15.88
C ALA A 403 0.41 26.14 -16.57
N GLU A 404 1.63 25.65 -16.80
CA GLU A 404 2.75 26.41 -17.38
C GLU A 404 2.82 26.31 -18.91
N GLY A 405 2.18 25.29 -19.51
CA GLY A 405 2.34 24.97 -20.92
C GLY A 405 3.70 24.34 -21.26
N LEU A 406 4.26 23.56 -20.32
CA LEU A 406 5.56 22.88 -20.48
C LEU A 406 5.36 21.53 -21.18
N ASP A 407 5.90 21.40 -22.40
CA ASP A 407 5.81 20.21 -23.27
C ASP A 407 4.38 19.77 -23.66
N VAL A 408 3.36 20.42 -23.12
CA VAL A 408 1.93 20.29 -23.44
C VAL A 408 1.32 21.68 -23.62
N PRO A 409 0.25 21.84 -24.41
CA PRO A 409 -0.47 23.10 -24.48
C PRO A 409 -0.94 23.55 -23.09
N ARG A 410 -0.90 24.87 -22.82
CA ARG A 410 -1.42 25.42 -21.57
C ARG A 410 -2.92 25.21 -21.48
N GLU A 411 -3.36 24.48 -20.46
CA GLU A 411 -4.76 24.12 -20.23
C GLU A 411 -5.11 24.29 -18.73
N PRO A 412 -5.44 25.52 -18.28
CA PRO A 412 -5.58 25.84 -16.86
C PRO A 412 -6.70 25.03 -16.19
N ASP A 413 -7.85 24.83 -16.83
CA ASP A 413 -8.95 24.05 -16.26
C ASP A 413 -8.55 22.58 -16.01
N LYS A 414 -7.78 21.99 -16.93
CA LYS A 414 -7.24 20.64 -16.74
C LYS A 414 -6.21 20.60 -15.61
N ALA A 415 -5.35 21.63 -15.53
CA ALA A 415 -4.38 21.73 -14.46
C ALA A 415 -5.07 21.81 -13.08
N ILE A 416 -6.09 22.64 -12.92
CA ILE A 416 -6.87 22.75 -11.68
C ILE A 416 -7.48 21.41 -11.27
N ASN A 417 -8.12 20.69 -12.20
CA ASN A 417 -8.69 19.37 -11.90
C ASN A 417 -7.62 18.38 -11.41
N LEU A 418 -6.46 18.35 -12.06
CA LEU A 418 -5.35 17.48 -11.65
C LEU A 418 -4.73 17.90 -10.31
N TYR A 419 -4.63 19.21 -10.03
CA TYR A 419 -4.22 19.68 -8.70
C TYR A 419 -5.21 19.23 -7.62
N LEU A 420 -6.52 19.33 -7.87
CA LEU A 420 -7.56 18.89 -6.93
C LEU A 420 -7.46 17.39 -6.67
N GLU A 421 -7.33 16.57 -7.70
CA GLU A 421 -7.14 15.13 -7.54
C GLU A 421 -5.86 14.80 -6.75
N ALA A 422 -4.74 15.44 -7.08
CA ALA A 422 -3.47 15.25 -6.37
C ALA A 422 -3.59 15.65 -4.89
N ALA A 423 -4.23 16.78 -4.61
CA ALA A 423 -4.39 17.32 -3.27
C ALA A 423 -5.33 16.48 -2.40
N GLU A 424 -6.42 15.95 -2.97
CA GLU A 424 -7.32 14.99 -2.32
C GLU A 424 -6.63 13.64 -2.08
N ASN A 425 -5.70 13.24 -2.96
CA ASN A 425 -4.83 12.08 -2.75
C ASN A 425 -3.65 12.37 -1.80
N GLY A 426 -3.64 13.53 -1.13
CA GLY A 426 -2.69 13.85 -0.07
C GLY A 426 -1.40 14.52 -0.52
N GLN A 427 -1.23 14.85 -1.81
CA GLN A 427 -0.01 15.51 -2.28
C GLN A 427 0.12 16.91 -1.67
N VAL A 428 1.12 17.07 -0.81
CA VAL A 428 1.33 18.28 0.00
C VAL A 428 1.55 19.53 -0.86
N ASP A 429 2.40 19.42 -1.89
CA ASP A 429 2.69 20.55 -2.78
C ASP A 429 1.47 20.95 -3.61
N ALA A 430 0.60 20.01 -3.97
CA ALA A 430 -0.65 20.30 -4.68
C ALA A 430 -1.63 21.04 -3.78
N GLN A 431 -1.76 20.63 -2.51
CA GLN A 431 -2.57 21.33 -1.50
C GLN A 431 -2.11 22.77 -1.32
N PHE A 432 -0.80 23.00 -1.14
CA PHE A 432 -0.24 24.34 -1.04
C PHE A 432 -0.43 25.17 -2.32
N THR A 433 -0.22 24.55 -3.49
CA THR A 433 -0.39 25.22 -4.78
C THR A 433 -1.83 25.65 -5.02
N LEU A 434 -2.81 24.80 -4.69
CA LEU A 434 -4.22 25.16 -4.73
C LEU A 434 -4.55 26.29 -3.77
N ALA A 435 -4.03 26.23 -2.54
CA ALA A 435 -4.23 27.29 -1.56
C ALA A 435 -3.77 28.64 -2.10
N ASN A 436 -2.56 28.71 -2.67
CA ASN A 436 -2.05 29.94 -3.31
C ASN A 436 -2.93 30.41 -4.47
N ARG A 437 -3.44 29.49 -5.29
CA ARG A 437 -4.30 29.85 -6.43
C ARG A 437 -5.64 30.42 -6.00
N TYR A 438 -6.29 29.83 -5.00
CA TYR A 438 -7.52 30.38 -4.39
C TYR A 438 -7.25 31.70 -3.67
N ASP A 439 -6.08 31.86 -3.05
CA ASP A 439 -5.69 33.08 -2.34
C ASP A 439 -5.45 34.26 -3.29
N GLN A 440 -4.83 33.99 -4.45
CA GLN A 440 -4.47 35.00 -5.45
C GLN A 440 -5.54 35.20 -6.53
N GLY A 441 -6.52 34.29 -6.64
CA GLY A 441 -7.46 34.26 -7.76
C GLY A 441 -6.81 33.87 -9.10
N LEU A 442 -5.78 33.01 -9.06
CA LEU A 442 -5.03 32.59 -10.25
C LEU A 442 -5.70 31.38 -10.91
N ASP A 443 -6.28 31.59 -12.10
CA ASP A 443 -7.09 30.59 -12.85
C ASP A 443 -8.34 30.09 -12.07
N LEU A 444 -8.60 30.65 -10.89
CA LEU A 444 -9.69 30.31 -9.97
C LEU A 444 -10.33 31.61 -9.44
N VAL A 445 -11.59 31.51 -9.00
CA VAL A 445 -12.21 32.61 -8.24
C VAL A 445 -11.50 32.71 -6.89
N GLN A 446 -11.16 33.94 -6.49
CA GLN A 446 -10.49 34.19 -5.23
C GLN A 446 -11.42 33.85 -4.05
N GLU A 447 -10.98 32.91 -3.21
CA GLU A 447 -11.76 32.40 -2.08
C GLU A 447 -10.86 32.14 -0.87
N ALA A 448 -10.76 33.13 0.02
CA ALA A 448 -9.89 33.06 1.19
C ALA A 448 -10.25 31.88 2.13
N ALA A 449 -11.53 31.55 2.29
CA ALA A 449 -11.93 30.43 3.15
C ALA A 449 -11.43 29.08 2.59
N THR A 450 -11.59 28.88 1.29
CA THR A 450 -11.11 27.69 0.58
C THR A 450 -9.58 27.61 0.60
N ALA A 451 -8.89 28.74 0.40
CA ALA A 451 -7.43 28.82 0.54
C ALA A 451 -6.97 28.40 1.95
N ALA A 452 -7.64 28.89 3.01
CA ALA A 452 -7.31 28.56 4.39
C ALA A 452 -7.47 27.06 4.69
N GLU A 453 -8.49 26.41 4.13
CA GLU A 453 -8.69 24.97 4.27
C GLU A 453 -7.53 24.17 3.64
N TRP A 454 -7.13 24.52 2.41
CA TRP A 454 -6.01 23.87 1.74
C TRP A 454 -4.66 24.14 2.41
N TYR A 455 -4.41 25.38 2.87
CA TYR A 455 -3.24 25.68 3.69
C TYR A 455 -3.22 24.83 4.96
N ARG A 456 -4.36 24.64 5.63
CA ARG A 456 -4.46 23.77 6.82
C ARG A 456 -4.08 22.33 6.51
N ARG A 457 -4.62 21.73 5.46
CA ARG A 457 -4.28 20.35 5.06
C ARG A 457 -2.78 20.20 4.79
N ALA A 458 -2.16 21.14 4.06
CA ALA A 458 -0.73 21.12 3.80
C ALA A 458 0.12 21.36 5.07
N ALA A 459 -0.30 22.30 5.91
CA ALA A 459 0.39 22.67 7.15
C ALA A 459 0.39 21.53 8.19
N GLU A 460 -0.71 20.77 8.30
CA GLU A 460 -0.83 19.59 9.15
C GLU A 460 0.13 18.47 8.73
N GLN A 461 0.47 18.40 7.44
CA GLN A 461 1.49 17.49 6.89
C GLN A 461 2.92 18.05 7.00
N GLY A 462 3.11 19.21 7.62
CA GLY A 462 4.43 19.79 7.87
C GLY A 462 4.93 20.78 6.82
N HIS A 463 4.11 21.19 5.84
CA HIS A 463 4.55 22.13 4.81
C HIS A 463 4.80 23.53 5.40
N LEU A 464 6.07 23.94 5.45
CA LEU A 464 6.52 25.15 6.16
C LEU A 464 5.81 26.43 5.67
N GLN A 465 5.77 26.67 4.36
CA GLN A 465 5.12 27.87 3.80
C GLN A 465 3.60 27.86 4.02
N ALA A 466 2.98 26.68 4.12
CA ALA A 466 1.56 26.59 4.42
C ALA A 466 1.29 26.92 5.89
N GLN A 467 2.20 26.53 6.80
CA GLN A 467 2.12 26.90 8.22
C GLN A 467 2.23 28.42 8.40
N LEU A 468 3.16 29.08 7.70
CA LEU A 468 3.32 30.53 7.72
C LEU A 468 2.08 31.25 7.17
N ASN A 469 1.60 30.86 6.00
CA ASN A 469 0.43 31.48 5.38
C ASN A 469 -0.82 31.26 6.23
N LEU A 470 -1.03 30.06 6.77
CA LEU A 470 -2.18 29.81 7.65
C LEU A 470 -2.10 30.61 8.95
N ALA A 471 -0.91 30.79 9.52
CA ALA A 471 -0.71 31.62 10.69
C ALA A 471 -1.08 33.09 10.39
N ALA A 472 -0.66 33.60 9.23
CA ALA A 472 -1.04 34.95 8.78
C ALA A 472 -2.55 35.08 8.57
N PHE A 473 -3.22 34.07 8.01
CA PHE A 473 -4.69 34.06 7.85
C PHE A 473 -5.41 34.19 9.20
N TYR A 474 -4.95 33.48 10.23
CA TYR A 474 -5.49 33.62 11.58
C TYR A 474 -5.14 34.95 12.25
N LEU A 475 -3.95 35.49 11.99
CA LEU A 475 -3.53 36.81 12.49
C LEU A 475 -4.41 37.93 11.92
N GLU A 476 -4.72 37.86 10.63
CA GLU A 476 -5.49 38.88 9.90
C GLU A 476 -7.01 38.65 9.94
N GLY A 477 -7.46 37.44 10.27
CA GLY A 477 -8.87 37.04 10.12
C GLY A 477 -9.29 36.88 8.65
N ARG A 478 -8.35 36.54 7.77
CA ARG A 478 -8.60 36.34 6.34
C ARG A 478 -9.09 34.92 6.09
N GLY A 479 -10.31 34.74 5.57
CA GLY A 479 -10.87 33.41 5.26
C GLY A 479 -11.20 32.52 6.48
N VAL A 480 -10.72 32.88 7.66
CA VAL A 480 -10.99 32.25 8.96
C VAL A 480 -11.26 33.35 10.00
N PRO A 481 -12.01 33.06 11.08
CA PRO A 481 -12.10 33.99 12.20
C PRO A 481 -10.71 34.34 12.75
N GLN A 482 -10.49 35.62 13.07
CA GLN A 482 -9.24 36.06 13.66
C GLN A 482 -8.99 35.33 14.98
N ASP A 483 -7.82 34.71 15.10
CA ASP A 483 -7.41 33.94 16.26
C ASP A 483 -5.89 33.99 16.45
N TYR A 484 -5.45 34.89 17.31
CA TYR A 484 -4.04 35.07 17.62
C TYR A 484 -3.39 33.85 18.29
N ALA A 485 -4.15 33.06 19.06
CA ALA A 485 -3.62 31.87 19.70
C ALA A 485 -3.39 30.74 18.67
N ALA A 486 -4.28 30.62 17.69
CA ALA A 486 -4.08 29.74 16.54
C ALA A 486 -2.88 30.20 15.69
N ALA A 487 -2.75 31.50 15.41
CA ALA A 487 -1.60 32.06 14.70
C ALA A 487 -0.28 31.76 15.44
N MET A 488 -0.23 31.99 16.75
CA MET A 488 0.91 31.64 17.62
C MET A 488 1.30 30.17 17.49
N THR A 489 0.31 29.28 17.51
CA THR A 489 0.53 27.83 17.41
C THR A 489 1.19 27.45 16.07
N TRP A 490 0.72 28.01 14.97
CA TRP A 490 1.27 27.72 13.64
C TRP A 490 2.62 28.36 13.40
N TYR A 491 2.82 29.63 13.79
CA TYR A 491 4.14 30.24 13.75
C TYR A 491 5.13 29.47 14.62
N ARG A 492 4.71 28.92 15.76
CA ARG A 492 5.61 28.14 16.60
C ARG A 492 6.16 26.91 15.89
N LYS A 493 5.33 26.17 15.17
CA LYS A 493 5.76 25.00 14.39
C LYS A 493 6.79 25.39 13.31
N ALA A 494 6.57 26.51 12.62
CA ALA A 494 7.52 27.03 11.63
C ALA A 494 8.83 27.51 12.27
N ALA A 495 8.74 28.22 13.40
CA ALA A 495 9.89 28.73 14.14
C ALA A 495 10.76 27.62 14.75
N ASP A 496 10.16 26.51 15.19
CA ASP A 496 10.89 25.31 15.66
C ASP A 496 11.71 24.67 14.53
N SER A 497 11.37 24.92 13.26
CA SER A 497 12.17 24.55 12.08
C SER A 497 13.25 25.59 11.73
N GLY A 498 13.38 26.67 12.52
CA GLY A 498 14.37 27.72 12.34
C GLY A 498 13.91 28.93 11.52
N ASP A 499 12.65 28.98 11.09
CA ASP A 499 12.16 30.05 10.21
C ASP A 499 12.19 31.44 10.89
N ALA A 500 12.87 32.40 10.26
CA ALA A 500 13.10 33.73 10.82
C ALA A 500 11.84 34.60 10.82
N GLU A 501 10.96 34.46 9.83
CA GLU A 501 9.71 35.22 9.74
C GLU A 501 8.72 34.78 10.82
N ALA A 502 8.60 33.47 11.04
CA ALA A 502 7.85 32.91 12.15
C ALA A 502 8.38 33.40 13.51
N GLN A 503 9.69 33.37 13.71
CA GLN A 503 10.32 33.88 14.94
C GLN A 503 9.98 35.35 15.16
N PHE A 504 10.08 36.18 14.12
CA PHE A 504 9.69 37.59 14.21
C PHE A 504 8.21 37.78 14.56
N ASN A 505 7.31 37.04 13.91
CA ASN A 505 5.88 37.14 14.16
C ASN A 505 5.52 36.68 15.59
N ILE A 506 6.18 35.65 16.12
CA ILE A 506 6.05 35.26 17.54
C ILE A 506 6.51 36.40 18.45
N GLY A 507 7.63 37.05 18.14
CA GLY A 507 8.10 38.21 18.90
C GLY A 507 7.05 39.33 18.92
N THR A 508 6.40 39.58 17.78
CA THR A 508 5.31 40.56 17.66
C THR A 508 4.06 40.18 18.45
N LEU A 509 3.68 38.90 18.47
CA LEU A 509 2.57 38.41 19.29
C LEU A 509 2.84 38.63 20.79
N TYR A 510 4.06 38.36 21.26
CA TYR A 510 4.45 38.62 22.65
C TYR A 510 4.50 40.12 23.00
N SER A 511 5.06 40.95 22.12
CA SER A 511 5.19 42.40 22.33
C SER A 511 3.83 43.10 22.47
N ASN A 512 2.82 42.59 21.76
CA ASN A 512 1.46 43.16 21.77
C ASN A 512 0.48 42.41 22.68
N GLY A 513 0.86 41.26 23.25
CA GLY A 513 -0.05 40.42 24.03
C GLY A 513 -1.19 39.82 23.19
N TRP A 514 -0.93 39.51 21.92
CA TRP A 514 -1.91 38.92 21.02
C TRP A 514 -1.91 37.40 21.13
N GLY A 515 -3.00 36.84 21.68
CA GLY A 515 -3.16 35.39 21.87
C GLY A 515 -2.32 34.80 23.02
N VAL A 516 -1.44 35.61 23.62
CA VAL A 516 -0.59 35.29 24.77
C VAL A 516 -0.52 36.50 25.70
N ALA A 517 -0.11 36.29 26.96
CA ALA A 517 0.18 37.43 27.84
C ALA A 517 1.33 38.25 27.26
N GLN A 518 1.21 39.59 27.34
CA GLN A 518 2.25 40.48 26.89
C GLN A 518 3.55 40.23 27.67
N ASP A 519 4.65 40.00 26.95
CA ASP A 519 5.96 39.71 27.52
C ASP A 519 7.06 40.23 26.59
N ASP A 520 7.51 41.47 26.84
CA ASP A 520 8.55 42.12 26.05
C ASP A 520 9.89 41.37 26.13
N ALA A 521 10.17 40.65 27.24
CA ALA A 521 11.42 39.90 27.37
C ALA A 521 11.43 38.65 26.48
N GLN A 522 10.28 37.98 26.32
CA GLN A 522 10.12 36.92 25.33
C GLN A 522 10.17 37.49 23.92
N ALA A 523 9.50 38.62 23.66
CA ALA A 523 9.53 39.28 22.36
C ALA A 523 10.97 39.53 21.88
N VAL A 524 11.79 40.11 22.75
CA VAL A 524 13.22 40.36 22.49
C VAL A 524 14.00 39.09 22.19
N ARG A 525 13.74 37.97 22.88
CA ARG A 525 14.43 36.70 22.62
C ARG A 525 14.14 36.22 21.20
N TRP A 526 12.87 36.28 20.78
CA TRP A 526 12.44 35.90 19.44
C TRP A 526 12.96 36.85 18.36
N TYR A 527 12.86 38.16 18.59
CA TYR A 527 13.44 39.16 17.69
C TYR A 527 14.94 38.96 17.53
N ARG A 528 15.67 38.66 18.61
CA ARG A 528 17.11 38.37 18.53
C ARG A 528 17.41 37.16 17.65
N GLN A 529 16.65 36.07 17.79
CA GLN A 529 16.82 34.90 16.92
C GLN A 529 16.61 35.27 15.44
N ALA A 530 15.49 35.90 15.09
CA ALA A 530 15.21 36.32 13.72
C ALA A 530 16.24 37.36 13.19
N ALA A 531 16.63 38.32 14.01
CA ALA A 531 17.58 39.38 13.65
C ALA A 531 18.99 38.82 13.39
N THR A 532 19.42 37.81 14.15
CA THR A 532 20.70 37.12 13.91
C THR A 532 20.74 36.33 12.62
N GLN A 533 19.57 35.94 12.09
CA GLN A 533 19.44 35.33 10.77
C GLN A 533 19.38 36.37 9.63
N GLY A 534 19.43 37.66 9.96
CA GLY A 534 19.47 38.74 8.98
C GLY A 534 18.12 39.42 8.71
N LEU A 535 17.01 38.99 9.33
CA LEU A 535 15.69 39.55 9.02
C LEU A 535 15.59 41.05 9.41
N PRO A 536 15.40 41.99 8.47
CA PRO A 536 15.53 43.41 8.75
C PRO A 536 14.43 43.94 9.69
N GLN A 537 13.21 43.41 9.60
CA GLN A 537 12.12 43.79 10.51
C GLN A 537 12.42 43.40 11.96
N ALA A 538 13.03 42.23 12.17
CA ALA A 538 13.46 41.80 13.51
C ALA A 538 14.64 42.61 14.03
N GLN A 539 15.59 42.98 13.15
CA GLN A 539 16.71 43.86 13.50
C GLN A 539 16.20 45.25 13.93
N LEU A 540 15.25 45.83 13.19
CA LEU A 540 14.60 47.09 13.59
C LEU A 540 13.93 46.97 14.96
N ASN A 541 13.09 45.96 15.18
CA ASN A 541 12.37 45.79 16.44
C ASN A 541 13.30 45.48 17.63
N LEU A 542 14.41 44.77 17.40
CA LEU A 542 15.43 44.59 18.42
C LEU A 542 16.16 45.91 18.72
N GLY A 543 16.42 46.73 17.71
CA GLY A 543 16.96 48.09 17.89
C GLY A 543 16.03 48.97 18.72
N ILE A 544 14.72 48.93 18.46
CA ILE A 544 13.69 49.64 19.23
C ILE A 544 13.71 49.18 20.69
N ALA A 545 13.74 47.86 20.92
CA ALA A 545 13.79 47.31 22.28
C ALA A 545 15.01 47.81 23.08
N TYR A 546 16.18 47.90 22.45
CA TYR A 546 17.40 48.46 23.04
C TYR A 546 17.32 49.97 23.28
N ALA A 547 16.77 50.74 22.34
CA ALA A 547 16.63 52.17 22.47
C ALA A 547 15.68 52.56 23.62
N ASP A 548 14.61 51.80 23.80
CA ASP A 548 13.55 52.09 24.78
C ASP A 548 13.70 51.32 26.11
N GLY A 549 14.60 50.34 26.17
CA GLY A 549 14.73 49.45 27.34
C GLY A 549 13.52 48.54 27.56
N ARG A 550 12.84 48.12 26.48
CA ARG A 550 11.65 47.25 26.56
C ARG A 550 12.06 45.78 26.52
N GLY A 551 11.79 45.04 27.60
CA GLY A 551 12.12 43.61 27.71
C GLY A 551 13.60 43.29 27.92
N LEU A 552 14.46 44.30 27.98
CA LEU A 552 15.89 44.23 28.25
C LEU A 552 16.41 45.57 28.81
N ALA A 553 17.66 45.61 29.27
CA ALA A 553 18.28 46.85 29.73
C ALA A 553 18.52 47.80 28.55
N GLN A 554 18.17 49.08 28.71
CA GLN A 554 18.38 50.10 27.69
C GLN A 554 19.86 50.19 27.29
N ASP A 555 20.12 50.17 25.98
CA ASP A 555 21.45 50.30 25.39
C ASP A 555 21.35 50.95 24.00
N GLU A 556 21.50 52.26 23.96
CA GLU A 556 21.37 53.01 22.72
C GLU A 556 22.48 52.71 21.70
N ALA A 557 23.66 52.24 22.15
CA ALA A 557 24.76 51.89 21.24
C ALA A 557 24.49 50.56 20.51
N GLU A 558 23.93 49.59 21.21
CA GLU A 558 23.39 48.37 20.57
C GLU A 558 22.22 48.70 19.65
N ALA A 559 21.31 49.62 20.04
CA ALA A 559 20.22 50.06 19.18
C ALA A 559 20.74 50.60 17.83
N VAL A 560 21.75 51.47 17.85
CA VAL A 560 22.42 51.98 16.63
C VAL A 560 22.99 50.84 15.78
N THR A 561 23.58 49.83 16.42
CA THR A 561 24.15 48.68 15.71
C THR A 561 23.08 47.89 14.96
N TRP A 562 21.93 47.66 15.58
CA TRP A 562 20.82 46.93 14.95
C TRP A 562 20.07 47.78 13.92
N TYR A 563 19.85 49.07 14.17
CA TYR A 563 19.29 49.98 13.18
C TYR A 563 20.17 50.07 11.94
N ARG A 564 21.50 50.14 12.09
CA ARG A 564 22.43 50.13 10.96
C ARG A 564 22.29 48.88 10.10
N LYS A 565 22.27 47.70 10.72
CA LYS A 565 22.08 46.43 9.98
C LYS A 565 20.78 46.40 9.19
N ALA A 566 19.69 46.90 9.77
CA ALA A 566 18.38 46.95 9.08
C ALA A 566 18.35 48.04 7.99
N ALA A 567 18.97 49.20 8.25
CA ALA A 567 19.07 50.32 7.31
C ALA A 567 19.93 49.98 6.08
N GLU A 568 21.02 49.23 6.26
CA GLU A 568 21.86 48.72 5.17
C GLU A 568 21.10 47.73 4.26
N GLN A 569 20.01 47.14 4.77
CA GLN A 569 19.06 46.34 3.99
C GLN A 569 17.89 47.16 3.43
N ASN A 570 18.02 48.49 3.41
CA ASN A 570 17.07 49.44 2.82
C ASN A 570 15.70 49.51 3.53
N LEU A 571 15.63 49.15 4.82
CA LEU A 571 14.40 49.30 5.60
C LEU A 571 14.21 50.77 6.02
N ALA A 572 13.30 51.48 5.35
CA ALA A 572 13.12 52.94 5.50
C ALA A 572 12.91 53.40 6.96
N LEU A 573 12.17 52.63 7.76
CA LEU A 573 11.99 52.95 9.19
C LEU A 573 13.30 52.84 9.97
N ALA A 574 14.17 51.88 9.64
CA ALA A 574 15.49 51.76 10.29
C ALA A 574 16.45 52.88 9.86
N GLU A 575 16.39 53.30 8.60
CA GLU A 575 17.13 54.47 8.10
C GLU A 575 16.71 55.74 8.85
N LEU A 576 15.40 55.96 9.03
CA LEU A 576 14.87 57.06 9.83
C LEU A 576 15.38 56.98 11.29
N MET A 577 15.23 55.83 11.95
CA MET A 577 15.66 55.68 13.34
C MET A 577 17.17 55.91 13.49
N LEU A 578 17.99 55.40 12.56
CA LEU A 578 19.43 55.64 12.57
C LEU A 578 19.78 57.12 12.36
N GLY A 579 19.06 57.81 11.47
CA GLY A 579 19.20 59.26 11.27
C GLY A 579 18.90 60.05 12.55
N VAL A 580 17.85 59.67 13.28
CA VAL A 580 17.52 60.27 14.59
C VAL A 580 18.64 60.05 15.60
N MET A 581 19.19 58.83 15.69
CA MET A 581 20.30 58.54 16.62
C MET A 581 21.53 59.42 16.35
N TYR A 582 21.87 59.65 15.07
CA TYR A 582 22.95 60.57 14.68
C TYR A 582 22.61 62.04 14.92
N ALA A 583 21.38 62.49 14.65
CA ALA A 583 20.95 63.87 14.84
C ALA A 583 20.98 64.28 16.33
N ASP A 584 20.61 63.36 17.21
CA ASP A 584 20.49 63.62 18.65
C ASP A 584 21.76 63.22 19.42
N GLY A 585 22.66 62.44 18.82
CA GLY A 585 23.85 61.91 19.48
C GLY A 585 23.54 60.83 20.52
N ARG A 586 22.50 60.02 20.27
CA ARG A 586 22.03 58.94 21.14
C ARG A 586 22.74 57.65 20.78
N GLY A 587 23.45 57.04 21.74
CA GLY A 587 24.24 55.82 21.50
C GLY A 587 25.40 55.92 20.51
N ILE A 588 25.58 57.06 19.86
CA ILE A 588 26.64 57.37 18.89
C ILE A 588 26.92 58.87 18.93
N SER A 589 28.14 59.29 18.56
CA SER A 589 28.47 60.71 18.46
C SER A 589 27.55 61.43 17.48
N ARG A 590 27.03 62.58 17.90
CA ARG A 590 26.19 63.44 17.04
C ARG A 590 26.91 63.75 15.73
N ASN A 591 26.23 63.53 14.62
CA ASN A 591 26.72 63.85 13.29
C ASN A 591 25.54 64.22 12.39
N ASP A 592 25.36 65.53 12.18
CA ASP A 592 24.23 66.05 11.42
C ASP A 592 24.37 65.74 9.91
N GLU A 593 25.58 65.55 9.37
CA GLU A 593 25.79 65.15 7.96
C GLU A 593 25.28 63.73 7.72
N PHE A 594 25.68 62.77 8.56
CA PHE A 594 25.18 61.39 8.47
C PHE A 594 23.68 61.30 8.76
N ALA A 595 23.16 62.11 9.69
CA ALA A 595 21.72 62.16 9.94
C ALA A 595 20.96 62.60 8.69
N LEU A 596 21.45 63.65 8.00
CA LEU A 596 20.87 64.15 6.75
C LEU A 596 20.87 63.06 5.67
N GLU A 597 21.99 62.35 5.48
CA GLU A 597 22.11 61.27 4.49
C GLU A 597 21.09 60.14 4.74
N TRP A 598 20.92 59.70 6.00
CA TRP A 598 19.98 58.63 6.33
C TRP A 598 18.52 59.09 6.22
N PHE A 599 18.21 60.33 6.63
CA PHE A 599 16.87 60.88 6.40
C PHE A 599 16.57 61.03 4.91
N GLN A 600 17.53 61.41 4.08
CA GLN A 600 17.35 61.47 2.64
C GLN A 600 16.99 60.09 2.05
N LYS A 601 17.75 59.05 2.38
CA LYS A 601 17.45 57.68 1.92
C LYS A 601 16.05 57.21 2.33
N ALA A 602 15.63 57.52 3.56
CA ALA A 602 14.28 57.17 4.04
C ALA A 602 13.18 58.02 3.38
N ALA A 603 13.45 59.31 3.14
CA ALA A 603 12.52 60.26 2.54
C ALA A 603 12.26 59.97 1.05
N GLU A 604 13.29 59.52 0.31
CA GLU A 604 13.20 59.06 -1.08
C GLU A 604 12.32 57.80 -1.22
N ARG A 605 12.18 57.01 -0.14
CA ARG A 605 11.23 55.89 -0.02
C ARG A 605 9.83 56.31 0.43
N GLN A 606 9.54 57.61 0.33
CA GLN A 606 8.26 58.23 0.66
C GLN A 606 7.84 58.07 2.12
N LEU A 607 8.78 57.90 3.06
CA LEU A 607 8.45 57.84 4.49
C LEU A 607 8.18 59.26 5.03
N PRO A 608 6.95 59.61 5.43
CA PRO A 608 6.58 60.99 5.73
C PRO A 608 7.35 61.60 6.92
N LEU A 609 7.65 60.79 7.94
CA LEU A 609 8.44 61.22 9.09
C LEU A 609 9.90 61.54 8.72
N ALA A 610 10.46 60.85 7.74
CA ALA A 610 11.80 61.14 7.22
C ALA A 610 11.80 62.42 6.38
N GLN A 611 10.79 62.61 5.53
CA GLN A 611 10.59 63.85 4.77
C GLN A 611 10.45 65.05 5.70
N PHE A 612 9.68 64.90 6.79
CA PHE A 612 9.56 65.92 7.83
C PHE A 612 10.91 66.23 8.48
N SER A 613 11.62 65.20 8.96
CA SER A 613 12.92 65.35 9.62
C SER A 613 13.95 66.02 8.71
N LEU A 614 13.96 65.63 7.43
CA LEU A 614 14.83 66.21 6.41
C LEU A 614 14.48 67.67 6.12
N GLY A 615 13.18 68.00 6.04
CA GLY A 615 12.70 69.36 5.88
C GLY A 615 13.11 70.27 7.05
N VAL A 616 13.02 69.76 8.29
CA VAL A 616 13.49 70.45 9.50
C VAL A 616 15.01 70.66 9.48
N MET A 617 15.80 69.68 9.01
CA MET A 617 17.25 69.84 8.92
C MET A 617 17.66 70.92 7.93
N TYR A 618 17.07 70.95 6.73
CA TYR A 618 17.34 72.00 5.74
C TYR A 618 16.87 73.38 6.21
N ALA A 619 15.71 73.48 6.89
CA ALA A 619 15.20 74.75 7.41
C ALA A 619 16.14 75.39 8.45
N ASN A 620 16.88 74.56 9.18
CA ASN A 620 17.78 75.00 10.26
C ASN A 620 19.26 75.00 9.87
N GLY A 621 19.61 74.60 8.64
CA GLY A 621 21.01 74.46 8.21
C GLY A 621 21.80 73.43 9.03
N ARG A 622 21.17 72.32 9.41
CA ARG A 622 21.81 71.20 10.11
C ARG A 622 22.28 70.16 9.10
N GLY A 623 23.57 69.82 9.11
CA GLY A 623 24.16 68.80 8.23
C GLY A 623 24.43 69.26 6.80
N ASP A 624 23.91 70.42 6.40
CA ASP A 624 24.21 71.16 5.16
C ASP A 624 23.88 72.65 5.39
N LEU A 625 24.15 73.51 4.41
CA LEU A 625 23.71 74.91 4.40
C LEU A 625 22.18 74.99 4.45
N GLN A 626 21.69 76.04 5.12
CA GLN A 626 20.26 76.33 5.18
C GLN A 626 19.67 76.50 3.77
N ASP A 627 18.64 75.71 3.44
CA ASP A 627 17.97 75.71 2.14
C ASP A 627 16.45 75.69 2.32
N ASN A 628 15.85 76.88 2.36
CA ASN A 628 14.41 77.04 2.55
C ASN A 628 13.59 76.47 1.38
N ILE A 629 14.16 76.34 0.18
CA ILE A 629 13.46 75.77 -0.98
C ILE A 629 13.34 74.25 -0.81
N LYS A 630 14.46 73.56 -0.51
CA LYS A 630 14.44 72.12 -0.20
C LYS A 630 13.62 71.81 1.04
N ALA A 631 13.77 72.62 2.09
CA ALA A 631 13.00 72.47 3.32
C ALA A 631 11.49 72.55 3.06
N HIS A 632 11.03 73.58 2.36
CA HIS A 632 9.62 73.74 2.00
C HIS A 632 9.13 72.60 1.10
N ALA A 633 9.94 72.13 0.15
CA ALA A 633 9.59 71.01 -0.72
C ALA A 633 9.37 69.70 0.07
N TRP A 634 10.32 69.33 0.94
CA TRP A 634 10.20 68.13 1.78
C TRP A 634 9.06 68.22 2.80
N LEU A 635 8.87 69.38 3.44
CA LEU A 635 7.75 69.61 4.34
C LEU A 635 6.40 69.55 3.61
N SER A 636 6.34 69.96 2.34
CA SER A 636 5.12 69.83 1.52
C SER A 636 4.77 68.37 1.24
N LEU A 637 5.76 67.53 0.94
CA LEU A 637 5.57 66.09 0.76
C LEU A 637 5.15 65.41 2.08
N ALA A 638 5.81 65.78 3.19
CA ALA A 638 5.47 65.27 4.51
C ALA A 638 4.04 65.67 4.92
N ALA A 639 3.63 66.93 4.71
CA ALA A 639 2.30 67.42 5.08
C ALA A 639 1.16 66.71 4.33
N ALA A 640 1.43 66.10 3.17
CA ALA A 640 0.41 65.37 2.42
C ALA A 640 0.04 64.02 3.06
N ARG A 641 0.94 63.41 3.84
CA ARG A 641 0.81 62.01 4.31
C ARG A 641 1.37 61.77 5.73
N GLY A 642 1.81 62.81 6.42
CA GLY A 642 2.61 62.76 7.63
C GLY A 642 2.06 63.65 8.74
N PRO A 643 2.91 64.08 9.69
CA PRO A 643 2.47 64.84 10.86
C PRO A 643 1.89 66.21 10.48
N ASP A 644 0.84 66.66 11.19
CA ASP A 644 0.21 67.97 10.98
C ASP A 644 1.22 69.11 11.19
N GLU A 645 2.22 68.91 12.06
CA GLU A 645 3.34 69.82 12.30
C GLU A 645 4.14 70.13 11.02
N ALA A 646 4.15 69.22 10.04
CA ALA A 646 4.80 69.46 8.75
C ALA A 646 4.13 70.60 7.99
N LEU A 647 2.79 70.67 8.05
CA LEU A 647 1.99 71.72 7.42
C LEU A 647 2.27 73.07 8.07
N GLU A 648 2.26 73.11 9.40
CA GLU A 648 2.51 74.32 10.17
C GLU A 648 3.91 74.88 9.91
N LEU A 649 4.95 74.03 9.97
CA LEU A 649 6.32 74.45 9.70
C LEU A 649 6.53 74.88 8.26
N ARG A 650 5.88 74.22 7.28
CA ARG A 650 5.90 74.65 5.88
C ARG A 650 5.33 76.06 5.74
N ASP A 651 4.17 76.32 6.35
CA ASP A 651 3.48 77.60 6.22
C ASP A 651 4.23 78.73 6.96
N GLN A 652 4.83 78.43 8.10
CA GLN A 652 5.73 79.36 8.80
C GLN A 652 6.97 79.68 7.96
N LEU A 653 7.57 78.67 7.32
CA LEU A 653 8.72 78.86 6.43
C LEU A 653 8.34 79.69 5.19
N ALA A 654 7.16 79.45 4.62
CA ALA A 654 6.64 80.19 3.48
C ALA A 654 6.48 81.70 3.76
N GLN A 655 6.16 82.10 5.00
CA GLN A 655 6.11 83.52 5.40
C GLN A 655 7.47 84.24 5.28
N GLN A 656 8.56 83.47 5.25
CA GLN A 656 9.94 83.98 5.16
C GLN A 656 10.54 83.84 3.75
N MET A 657 9.76 83.35 2.77
CA MET A 657 10.20 83.07 1.41
C MET A 657 9.53 84.01 0.39
N THR A 658 10.18 84.24 -0.75
CA THR A 658 9.53 84.96 -1.87
C THR A 658 8.57 84.05 -2.64
N PRO A 659 7.57 84.61 -3.35
CA PRO A 659 6.66 83.82 -4.19
C PRO A 659 7.38 82.93 -5.22
N GLU A 660 8.51 83.39 -5.78
CA GLU A 660 9.32 82.62 -6.73
C GLU A 660 10.01 81.42 -6.05
N GLN A 661 10.47 81.59 -4.81
CA GLN A 661 11.07 80.50 -4.03
C GLN A 661 10.03 79.46 -3.65
N ILE A 662 8.81 79.88 -3.26
CA ILE A 662 7.69 78.97 -2.98
C ILE A 662 7.31 78.19 -4.24
N THR A 663 7.20 78.86 -5.39
CA THR A 663 6.89 78.21 -6.68
C THR A 663 7.95 77.17 -7.05
N ARG A 664 9.24 77.49 -6.84
CA ARG A 664 10.34 76.53 -7.05
C ARG A 664 10.27 75.33 -6.09
N ALA A 665 9.96 75.56 -4.83
CA ALA A 665 9.83 74.50 -3.83
C ALA A 665 8.66 73.56 -4.14
N GLN A 666 7.52 74.10 -4.56
CA GLN A 666 6.35 73.33 -4.98
C GLN A 666 6.67 72.46 -6.20
N LYS A 667 7.30 73.05 -7.23
CA LYS A 667 7.75 72.29 -8.41
C LYS A 667 8.75 71.19 -8.05
N LEU A 668 9.69 71.48 -7.15
CA LEU A 668 10.67 70.49 -6.69
C LEU A 668 10.01 69.30 -5.98
N ALA A 669 9.01 69.56 -5.14
CA ALA A 669 8.21 68.51 -4.51
C ALA A 669 7.43 67.68 -5.54
N GLU A 670 6.82 68.32 -6.54
CA GLU A 670 6.13 67.63 -7.64
C GLU A 670 7.09 66.74 -8.45
N ASP A 671 8.28 67.25 -8.78
CA ASP A 671 9.30 66.51 -9.52
C ASP A 671 9.76 65.26 -8.73
N TRP A 672 9.96 65.38 -7.41
CA TRP A 672 10.31 64.25 -6.54
C TRP A 672 9.19 63.23 -6.40
N GLN A 673 7.94 63.68 -6.40
CA GLN A 673 6.77 62.80 -6.33
C GLN A 673 6.53 62.04 -7.65
N ALA A 674 6.91 62.62 -8.80
CA ALA A 674 6.73 62.03 -10.13
C ALA A 674 7.88 61.10 -10.57
N GLY A 675 9.06 61.22 -9.94
CA GLY A 675 10.27 60.45 -10.26
C GLY A 675 10.41 59.10 -9.56
N THR A 676 9.41 58.68 -8.80
CA THR A 676 9.31 57.39 -8.08
C THR A 676 8.14 56.58 -8.63
#